data_AF-A0A1Y3E3C8-F1
#
_entry.id   AF-A0A1Y3E3C8-F1
#
_cell.length_a   1.000
_cell.length_b   1.000
_cell.length_c   1.000
_cell.angle_alpha   90.00
_cell.angle_beta   90.00
_cell.angle_gamma   90.00
#
_symmetry.space_group_name_H-M   'P 1'
#
loop_
_entity.id
_entity.type
_entity.pdbx_description
1 polymer ?
#
loop_
_entity_poly.entity_id
_entity_poly.type
_entity_poly.pdbx_seq_one_letter_code
_entity_poly.pdbx_strand_id
1 'polypeptide(L)'
;MKSTRCVREELSVPHSKESDSMDQNPSSSFEEPLLVGLNDFIDQDFDIDDEEQEEEEVTIFSQSSPRFTVSCVSAHDYYKTIPCGQSDVKVATQKLTALHCEFDQHVVQLFRSAKQTWQKDENDDASQSPVKLQCSAESDEQDEENACEGGKQPNGNLNGDSHNNYDVNDNGRFKDALKELERKRRHPARLHPDIWYNDAGQLNDGPSCRCCWRARQKGISHGRYPGEARVEPCDPLSNNANRLHYYRVVIKPQANLFQKFFITEIEYKDKLYSFDGFGILSHEPIDRNMPLCRLNRWNIDYEVSLVEEVVPDFFSVRDLDLFWEYVFVELLELYDVKLFAANVEDGCPIFHIYPRFVCKRKEKTGCTQQMLPMSVVLEHLLQNCRLIFDQPAERGDFNDRINKHLDKFSERLKGQVVANPWKRPVALRLDQLDRMQKAPDGYSVIVHFGRHPTVTTYAGTPEYQRAWKRFAKFRRVVMLQSYPRTEDRAKLAKMEAHLTELKAKNSVKRDLIMEVSCQDFMQTGIWSDVVQHCLILLVLLNHIRFHRCLRVFQQRIDYSFRRPSLLELAFTHPSYRADSGTNADHVRNVLNNCGLRQLEFGSKRTNPWNSRKRGVSCLVDVMSRMGEKKSRASSTVNNERLEYLGDAVIEFLTTIHLFYIFPDLEEGALAPYRTLMVQNSHLSKLAAKMGLDEFMLFAHGPDLCFEEDMRHAMANAFEAILGAVYLDGGVHVADRVFGRFLFPPDWNKALHWVWFHPPRHPLQQEYPDGDRHLIHQCPTLQKLTEFEQRIGVRFNHIRLLARAFTRKCVGYNFLTLGHNQRLEFLGDSVLQLVTTEYLYKHFPDHQEGHLSLLRSSLVNNRTQAVICDDLEIPNFILQPPAFLRNEPQELRMKDKADLVEAFLGALFVDHSLDYCAAFVRYCFLPRLKQFIEEQRWCDPKSQLQQCCLALRNPSGGDPDMPVYKVVCVEGPTNTRVYRVAVYFRGERLATGEGHSVKQAEMNAAKNALRAYRALFPQIFRNHNTSTAHPPTSSASFSSSLSNPRNNNDNGVRKNRNSICSNSSSCCASTSSTQGEVSD
;
A
#
# COMPACT_ATOMS: atom_id res chain seq x y z
N MET A 1 -47.79 -25.14 -18.70
CA MET A 1 -48.78 -24.97 -19.80
C MET A 1 -48.55 -23.55 -20.35
N LYS A 2 -48.35 -23.33 -21.67
CA LYS A 2 -49.35 -23.02 -22.72
C LYS A 2 -50.33 -21.87 -22.32
N SER A 3 -50.74 -20.87 -23.12
CA SER A 3 -50.38 -20.33 -24.46
C SER A 3 -51.32 -19.15 -24.85
N THR A 4 -51.10 -18.15 -25.74
CA THR A 4 -49.93 -17.45 -26.35
C THR A 4 -50.40 -16.27 -27.25
N ARG A 5 -49.57 -15.20 -27.43
CA ARG A 5 -49.52 -14.18 -28.54
C ARG A 5 -50.48 -12.94 -28.63
N CYS A 6 -49.86 -11.75 -28.60
CA CYS A 6 -49.72 -10.67 -29.62
C CYS A 6 -50.84 -10.18 -30.57
N VAL A 7 -51.05 -8.84 -30.58
CA VAL A 7 -51.38 -7.85 -31.67
C VAL A 7 -50.85 -6.46 -31.16
N ARG A 8 -50.33 -5.41 -31.85
CA ARG A 8 -50.03 -4.95 -33.26
C ARG A 8 -50.89 -3.73 -33.75
N GLU A 9 -50.33 -2.95 -34.69
CA GLU A 9 -50.90 -1.87 -35.56
C GLU A 9 -51.10 -0.46 -34.96
N GLU A 10 -50.99 0.68 -35.69
CA GLU A 10 -50.09 1.10 -36.80
C GLU A 10 -50.17 2.64 -37.06
N LEU A 11 -49.55 3.17 -38.14
CA LEU A 11 -49.66 4.54 -38.73
C LEU A 11 -48.88 5.73 -38.07
N SER A 12 -48.52 6.84 -38.75
CA SER A 12 -47.69 7.02 -39.98
C SER A 12 -47.48 8.52 -40.41
N VAL A 13 -46.24 8.94 -40.76
CA VAL A 13 -45.88 9.88 -41.89
C VAL A 13 -46.31 11.38 -41.74
N PRO A 14 -45.73 12.43 -42.41
CA PRO A 14 -44.74 12.50 -43.53
C PRO A 14 -43.45 13.37 -43.32
N HIS A 15 -42.59 13.35 -44.36
CA HIS A 15 -41.52 14.33 -44.66
C HIS A 15 -41.94 15.29 -45.81
N SER A 16 -41.23 16.43 -45.95
CA SER A 16 -41.00 17.13 -47.24
C SER A 16 -39.59 17.75 -47.27
N LYS A 17 -39.13 18.20 -48.45
CA LYS A 17 -37.76 18.72 -48.75
C LYS A 17 -37.85 20.06 -49.52
N GLU A 18 -36.68 20.55 -49.98
CA GLU A 18 -36.44 21.60 -51.01
C GLU A 18 -36.37 23.06 -50.51
N SER A 19 -35.63 23.99 -51.14
CA SER A 19 -34.22 23.97 -51.62
C SER A 19 -33.77 25.37 -52.10
N ASP A 20 -32.50 25.72 -51.83
CA ASP A 20 -31.60 26.68 -52.53
C ASP A 20 -31.95 28.17 -52.81
N SER A 21 -30.87 28.97 -52.76
CA SER A 21 -30.54 30.19 -53.55
C SER A 21 -30.71 31.63 -53.01
N MET A 22 -29.56 32.18 -52.58
CA MET A 22 -28.92 33.48 -52.92
C MET A 22 -29.56 34.87 -52.65
N ASP A 23 -28.73 35.68 -51.98
CA ASP A 23 -28.39 37.10 -52.20
C ASP A 23 -29.47 38.21 -52.15
N GLN A 24 -29.42 39.06 -51.11
CA GLN A 24 -28.73 40.38 -51.18
C GLN A 24 -28.66 41.13 -49.82
N ASN A 25 -27.56 41.85 -49.61
CA ASN A 25 -27.32 42.83 -48.53
C ASN A 25 -27.63 44.26 -49.07
N PRO A 26 -27.89 45.34 -48.27
CA PRO A 26 -27.00 45.73 -47.15
C PRO A 26 -27.56 46.57 -45.94
N SER A 27 -26.71 46.68 -44.92
CA SER A 27 -26.46 47.86 -44.04
C SER A 27 -27.58 48.54 -43.21
N SER A 28 -27.54 48.36 -41.88
CA SER A 28 -27.35 49.43 -40.85
C SER A 28 -27.58 48.84 -39.43
N SER A 29 -26.57 48.56 -38.61
CA SER A 29 -25.69 49.48 -37.85
C SER A 29 -26.34 50.15 -36.62
N PHE A 30 -26.38 49.42 -35.50
CA PHE A 30 -26.21 49.96 -34.14
C PHE A 30 -25.53 48.88 -33.26
N GLU A 31 -24.83 49.29 -32.20
CA GLU A 31 -23.79 48.48 -31.54
C GLU A 31 -24.26 47.86 -30.21
N GLU A 32 -23.89 46.59 -29.97
CA GLU A 32 -23.96 45.93 -28.66
C GLU A 32 -22.55 45.70 -28.08
N PRO A 33 -22.33 45.93 -26.76
CA PRO A 33 -21.01 45.78 -26.16
C PRO A 33 -20.68 44.33 -25.75
N LEU A 34 -20.06 43.58 -26.65
CA LEU A 34 -19.07 42.52 -26.40
C LEU A 34 -19.24 41.65 -25.13
N LEU A 35 -20.22 40.74 -25.13
CA LEU A 35 -20.14 39.50 -24.33
C LEU A 35 -19.39 38.43 -25.13
N VAL A 36 -18.06 38.38 -24.98
CA VAL A 36 -17.19 37.42 -25.68
C VAL A 36 -16.34 36.64 -24.66
N GLY A 37 -16.37 35.31 -24.73
CA GLY A 37 -15.39 34.46 -24.03
C GLY A 37 -15.89 33.26 -23.23
N LEU A 38 -17.15 32.82 -23.36
CA LEU A 38 -17.68 31.66 -22.62
C LEU A 38 -18.14 30.47 -23.47
N ASN A 39 -18.55 30.67 -24.73
CA ASN A 39 -19.11 29.58 -25.54
C ASN A 39 -18.03 28.64 -26.14
N ASP A 40 -16.86 29.18 -26.51
CA ASP A 40 -15.76 28.41 -27.12
C ASP A 40 -15.07 27.39 -26.17
N PHE A 41 -15.54 27.29 -24.92
CA PHE A 41 -15.02 26.36 -23.91
C PHE A 41 -15.89 25.10 -23.70
N ILE A 42 -17.02 24.97 -24.40
CA ILE A 42 -18.01 23.92 -24.16
C ILE A 42 -17.80 22.70 -25.09
N ASP A 43 -17.22 22.88 -26.29
CA ASP A 43 -16.96 21.84 -27.32
C ASP A 43 -15.84 20.83 -26.96
N GLN A 44 -15.73 20.44 -25.68
CA GLN A 44 -15.09 19.19 -25.26
C GLN A 44 -16.08 18.41 -24.39
N ASP A 45 -17.01 17.73 -25.06
CA ASP A 45 -18.17 17.08 -24.43
C ASP A 45 -17.78 16.29 -23.16
N PHE A 46 -18.38 16.72 -22.05
CA PHE A 46 -18.43 15.98 -20.79
C PHE A 46 -19.70 15.13 -20.72
N ASP A 47 -20.16 14.65 -21.89
CA ASP A 47 -21.09 13.53 -22.04
C ASP A 47 -20.54 12.34 -21.25
N ILE A 48 -21.17 12.13 -20.10
CA ILE A 48 -20.99 10.99 -19.22
C ILE A 48 -22.39 10.68 -18.70
N ASP A 49 -23.06 9.71 -19.32
CA ASP A 49 -23.93 8.84 -18.56
C ASP A 49 -23.08 8.27 -17.43
N ASP A 50 -23.36 8.66 -16.18
CA ASP A 50 -22.68 8.15 -14.99
C ASP A 50 -23.17 6.71 -14.71
N GLU A 51 -23.00 5.81 -15.70
CA GLU A 51 -22.96 4.36 -15.51
C GLU A 51 -21.76 4.06 -14.58
N GLU A 52 -22.04 3.99 -13.28
CA GLU A 52 -21.19 3.29 -12.32
C GLU A 52 -21.13 1.81 -12.71
N GLN A 53 -20.23 1.50 -13.65
CA GLN A 53 -19.80 0.14 -13.93
C GLN A 53 -19.05 -0.35 -12.70
N GLU A 54 -19.80 -0.91 -11.74
CA GLU A 54 -19.27 -1.67 -10.61
C GLU A 54 -18.28 -2.71 -11.17
N GLU A 55 -16.97 -2.46 -11.02
CA GLU A 55 -15.94 -3.44 -11.40
C GLU A 55 -16.19 -4.71 -10.57
N GLU A 56 -16.73 -5.77 -11.20
CA GLU A 56 -17.07 -7.03 -10.52
C GLU A 56 -15.90 -7.47 -9.63
N GLU A 57 -16.12 -7.47 -8.31
CA GLU A 57 -15.02 -7.67 -7.38
C GLU A 57 -14.41 -9.05 -7.59
N VAL A 58 -13.12 -9.07 -7.95
CA VAL A 58 -12.41 -10.32 -8.24
C VAL A 58 -12.24 -11.09 -6.92
N THR A 59 -13.19 -11.97 -6.65
CA THR A 59 -13.19 -12.83 -5.48
C THR A 59 -12.01 -13.80 -5.51
N ILE A 60 -11.72 -14.39 -4.35
CA ILE A 60 -10.69 -15.41 -4.20
C ILE A 60 -11.02 -16.69 -4.98
N PHE A 61 -12.29 -16.93 -5.33
CA PHE A 61 -12.71 -18.11 -6.08
C PHE A 61 -12.52 -17.92 -7.59
N SER A 62 -11.76 -18.83 -8.21
CA SER A 62 -11.49 -18.70 -9.65
C SER A 62 -12.72 -19.10 -10.48
N GLN A 63 -13.29 -18.15 -11.23
CA GLN A 63 -14.42 -18.36 -12.16
C GLN A 63 -14.20 -19.47 -13.20
N SER A 64 -12.96 -19.93 -13.42
CA SER A 64 -12.67 -21.03 -14.34
C SER A 64 -13.14 -22.37 -13.79
N SER A 65 -14.21 -22.93 -14.37
CA SER A 65 -14.71 -24.28 -14.08
C SER A 65 -13.58 -25.33 -14.11
N PRO A 66 -13.62 -26.38 -13.27
CA PRO A 66 -12.59 -27.40 -13.23
C PRO A 66 -12.49 -28.13 -14.59
N ARG A 67 -11.44 -27.83 -15.36
CA ARG A 67 -11.13 -28.45 -16.67
C ARG A 67 -10.68 -29.92 -16.58
N PHE A 68 -10.79 -30.52 -15.40
CA PHE A 68 -10.26 -31.84 -15.07
C PHE A 68 -11.24 -32.57 -14.17
N THR A 69 -11.50 -33.85 -14.46
CA THR A 69 -12.06 -34.76 -13.48
C THR A 69 -10.92 -35.29 -12.59
N VAL A 70 -11.08 -35.13 -11.28
CA VAL A 70 -10.12 -35.55 -10.26
C VAL A 70 -10.53 -36.90 -9.70
N SER A 71 -9.57 -37.79 -9.48
CA SER A 71 -9.76 -39.12 -8.90
C SER A 71 -8.57 -39.46 -8.00
N CYS A 72 -8.80 -40.18 -6.90
CA CYS A 72 -7.70 -40.64 -6.03
C CYS A 72 -7.28 -42.07 -6.40
N VAL A 73 -5.99 -42.39 -6.29
CA VAL A 73 -5.51 -43.77 -6.47
C VAL A 73 -5.94 -44.63 -5.28
N SER A 74 -6.42 -45.85 -5.51
CA SER A 74 -6.89 -46.72 -4.43
C SER A 74 -5.77 -47.22 -3.51
N ALA A 75 -6.02 -47.10 -2.19
CA ALA A 75 -5.11 -47.49 -1.10
C ALA A 75 -5.85 -48.21 0.04
N HIS A 76 -6.71 -49.19 -0.30
CA HIS A 76 -7.57 -49.89 0.65
C HIS A 76 -6.82 -50.65 1.76
N ASP A 77 -5.54 -51.01 1.54
CA ASP A 77 -4.66 -51.62 2.55
C ASP A 77 -4.42 -50.69 3.76
N TYR A 78 -4.41 -49.38 3.52
CA TYR A 78 -4.17 -48.32 4.51
C TYR A 78 -5.47 -47.67 5.01
N TYR A 79 -6.52 -47.66 4.19
CA TYR A 79 -7.78 -46.93 4.47
C TYR A 79 -9.01 -47.82 4.26
N LYS A 80 -9.76 -48.07 5.33
CA LYS A 80 -11.08 -48.71 5.29
C LYS A 80 -12.16 -47.65 5.02
N THR A 81 -13.08 -47.93 4.10
CA THR A 81 -14.28 -47.11 3.90
C THR A 81 -15.36 -47.47 4.91
N ILE A 82 -16.02 -46.46 5.48
CA ILE A 82 -17.23 -46.59 6.31
C ILE A 82 -18.33 -45.72 5.65
N PRO A 83 -19.45 -46.32 5.20
CA PRO A 83 -20.52 -45.56 4.57
C PRO A 83 -21.23 -44.69 5.61
N CYS A 84 -21.16 -43.36 5.45
CA CYS A 84 -21.64 -42.39 6.44
C CYS A 84 -22.70 -41.43 5.86
N GLY A 85 -23.71 -42.00 5.19
CA GLY A 85 -24.92 -41.31 4.74
C GLY A 85 -24.70 -40.34 3.57
N GLN A 86 -24.08 -39.19 3.83
CA GLN A 86 -23.84 -38.12 2.85
C GLN A 86 -22.46 -38.20 2.19
N SER A 87 -21.45 -38.77 2.85
CA SER A 87 -20.13 -39.02 2.27
C SER A 87 -19.48 -40.29 2.82
N ASP A 88 -18.65 -40.94 1.99
CA ASP A 88 -17.91 -42.16 2.36
C ASP A 88 -16.66 -41.81 3.17
N VAL A 89 -16.79 -41.79 4.49
CA VAL A 89 -15.70 -41.54 5.42
C VAL A 89 -14.65 -42.65 5.30
N LYS A 90 -13.36 -42.25 5.26
CA LYS A 90 -12.23 -43.19 5.31
C LYS A 90 -11.62 -43.17 6.72
N VAL A 91 -11.20 -44.33 7.19
CA VAL A 91 -10.58 -44.55 8.51
C VAL A 91 -9.33 -45.42 8.36
N ALA A 92 -8.30 -45.12 9.13
CA ALA A 92 -7.03 -45.84 9.16
C ALA A 92 -7.21 -47.33 9.44
N THR A 93 -6.47 -48.17 8.71
CA THR A 93 -6.22 -49.56 9.12
C THR A 93 -5.04 -49.61 10.10
N GLN A 94 -4.87 -50.75 10.78
CA GLN A 94 -3.70 -51.01 11.63
C GLN A 94 -2.36 -50.81 10.88
N LYS A 95 -2.34 -51.03 9.56
CA LYS A 95 -1.15 -50.81 8.70
C LYS A 95 -0.80 -49.31 8.62
N LEU A 96 -1.80 -48.44 8.55
CA LEU A 96 -1.57 -46.99 8.55
C LEU A 96 -1.15 -46.48 9.93
N THR A 97 -1.77 -46.98 11.01
CA THR A 97 -1.34 -46.63 12.37
C THR A 97 0.11 -47.07 12.65
N ALA A 98 0.54 -48.22 12.12
CA ALA A 98 1.94 -48.65 12.19
C ALA A 98 2.88 -47.67 11.45
N LEU A 99 2.50 -47.25 10.24
CA LEU A 99 3.25 -46.23 9.47
C LEU A 99 3.30 -44.88 10.19
N HIS A 100 2.24 -44.46 10.87
CA HIS A 100 2.23 -43.24 11.71
C HIS A 100 3.24 -43.34 12.85
N CYS A 101 3.27 -44.47 13.57
CA CYS A 101 4.24 -44.70 14.65
C CYS A 101 5.69 -44.74 14.13
N GLU A 102 5.94 -45.41 13.00
CA GLU A 102 7.27 -45.50 12.41
C GLU A 102 7.77 -44.12 11.92
N PHE A 103 6.90 -43.33 11.27
CA PHE A 103 7.23 -41.97 10.84
C PHE A 103 7.48 -41.02 12.02
N ASP A 104 6.65 -41.08 13.06
CA ASP A 104 6.81 -40.27 14.27
C ASP A 104 8.14 -40.59 14.98
N GLN A 105 8.46 -41.88 15.15
CA GLN A 105 9.69 -42.33 15.82
C GLN A 105 10.97 -42.10 15.00
N HIS A 106 11.00 -42.49 13.72
CA HIS A 106 12.22 -42.43 12.90
C HIS A 106 12.48 -41.04 12.29
N VAL A 107 11.44 -40.22 12.11
CA VAL A 107 11.56 -38.87 11.52
C VAL A 107 11.34 -37.80 12.58
N VAL A 108 10.12 -37.65 13.09
CA VAL A 108 9.75 -36.47 13.90
C VAL A 108 10.52 -36.42 15.24
N GLN A 109 10.61 -37.55 15.95
CA GLN A 109 11.35 -37.65 17.21
C GLN A 109 12.87 -37.53 17.04
N LEU A 110 13.42 -37.90 15.87
CA LEU A 110 14.83 -37.69 15.55
C LEU A 110 15.17 -36.19 15.49
N PHE A 111 14.39 -35.39 14.76
CA PHE A 111 14.60 -33.94 14.73
C PHE A 111 14.35 -33.28 16.09
N ARG A 112 13.34 -33.72 16.84
CA ARG A 112 13.05 -33.19 18.19
C ARG A 112 14.14 -33.47 19.22
N SER A 113 14.64 -34.70 19.26
CA SER A 113 15.73 -35.08 20.18
C SER A 113 17.02 -34.36 19.86
N ALA A 114 17.33 -34.14 18.58
CA ALA A 114 18.46 -33.30 18.16
C ALA A 114 18.27 -31.82 18.55
N LYS A 115 17.07 -31.24 18.37
CA LYS A 115 16.78 -29.86 18.82
C LYS A 115 16.89 -29.67 20.34
N GLN A 116 16.62 -30.72 21.12
CA GLN A 116 16.83 -30.70 22.57
C GLN A 116 18.29 -30.70 23.00
N THR A 117 19.26 -31.10 22.15
CA THR A 117 20.69 -30.94 22.51
C THR A 117 21.12 -29.48 22.40
N TRP A 118 20.70 -28.78 21.34
CA TRP A 118 21.00 -27.35 21.16
C TRP A 118 20.54 -26.49 22.34
N GLN A 119 19.38 -26.80 22.92
CA GLN A 119 18.86 -26.09 24.08
C GLN A 119 19.68 -26.33 25.35
N LYS A 120 20.42 -27.44 25.46
CA LYS A 120 21.36 -27.66 26.56
C LYS A 120 22.61 -26.83 26.35
N ASP A 121 23.18 -26.86 25.15
CA ASP A 121 24.31 -26.03 24.75
C ASP A 121 24.04 -24.53 25.01
N GLU A 122 22.85 -24.02 24.67
CA GLU A 122 22.46 -22.62 24.92
C GLU A 122 22.31 -22.29 26.42
N ASN A 123 21.84 -23.23 27.25
CA ASN A 123 21.71 -23.02 28.71
C ASN A 123 23.06 -23.08 29.43
N ASP A 124 23.95 -23.98 29.02
CA ASP A 124 25.29 -24.09 29.60
C ASP A 124 26.17 -22.86 29.24
N ASP A 125 26.05 -22.30 28.03
CA ASP A 125 26.73 -21.05 27.65
C ASP A 125 26.10 -19.82 28.35
N ALA A 126 24.76 -19.80 28.51
CA ALA A 126 24.06 -18.75 29.26
C ALA A 126 24.48 -18.67 30.75
N SER A 127 24.97 -19.77 31.34
CA SER A 127 25.50 -19.78 32.71
C SER A 127 26.66 -18.80 32.94
N GLN A 128 27.35 -18.38 31.87
CA GLN A 128 28.50 -17.47 31.94
C GLN A 128 28.15 -15.98 31.78
N SER A 129 26.88 -15.60 31.54
CA SER A 129 26.48 -14.17 31.47
C SER A 129 25.03 -13.88 31.92
N PRO A 130 24.81 -13.49 33.20
CA PRO A 130 23.47 -13.24 33.73
C PRO A 130 22.92 -11.85 33.34
N VAL A 131 22.51 -11.68 32.08
CA VAL A 131 21.75 -10.49 31.65
C VAL A 131 20.28 -10.64 32.06
N LYS A 132 19.99 -10.39 33.35
CA LYS A 132 18.61 -10.13 33.78
C LYS A 132 18.11 -8.86 33.08
N LEU A 133 17.13 -8.98 32.18
CA LEU A 133 16.27 -7.84 31.86
C LEU A 133 15.44 -7.52 33.11
N GLN A 134 15.88 -6.54 33.90
CA GLN A 134 14.99 -5.87 34.85
C GLN A 134 14.00 -5.02 34.06
N CYS A 135 12.86 -5.62 33.71
CA CYS A 135 11.63 -4.85 33.58
C CYS A 135 11.30 -4.32 34.98
N SER A 136 11.52 -3.03 35.22
CA SER A 136 11.11 -2.35 36.44
C SER A 136 9.58 -2.35 36.53
N ALA A 137 9.05 -3.24 37.36
CA ALA A 137 7.61 -3.50 37.50
C ALA A 137 7.28 -3.95 38.94
N GLU A 138 7.54 -3.07 39.90
CA GLU A 138 7.07 -3.20 41.30
C GLU A 138 6.42 -1.89 41.73
N SER A 139 5.29 -2.01 42.44
CA SER A 139 4.53 -0.96 43.17
C SER A 139 4.31 0.41 42.49
N ASP A 140 3.08 0.62 41.99
CA ASP A 140 2.38 1.91 41.95
C ASP A 140 0.86 1.64 42.10
N GLU A 141 0.45 1.21 43.30
CA GLU A 141 -0.93 1.29 43.81
C GLU A 141 -0.83 1.92 45.21
N GLN A 142 -1.65 2.95 45.49
CA GLN A 142 -1.51 3.91 46.61
C GLN A 142 -0.30 4.85 46.37
N ASP A 143 -0.45 6.18 46.29
CA ASP A 143 -1.44 7.07 46.91
C ASP A 143 -2.11 8.07 45.94
N GLU A 144 -3.41 8.35 46.15
CA GLU A 144 -4.03 9.63 45.81
C GLU A 144 -4.10 10.54 47.06
N GLU A 145 -4.35 11.83 46.86
CA GLU A 145 -4.49 12.92 47.84
C GLU A 145 -3.20 13.61 48.36
N ASN A 146 -3.29 14.96 48.44
CA ASN A 146 -2.31 15.93 48.97
C ASN A 146 -1.05 16.13 48.09
N ALA A 147 -0.75 17.32 47.55
CA ALA A 147 -1.06 18.66 48.05
C ALA A 147 -1.27 19.70 46.94
N CYS A 148 -2.06 20.74 47.26
CA CYS A 148 -2.07 22.02 46.54
C CYS A 148 -1.12 23.04 47.18
N GLU A 149 -0.94 24.17 46.48
CA GLU A 149 -0.23 25.39 46.91
C GLU A 149 1.32 25.32 47.00
N GLY A 150 1.98 26.43 46.63
CA GLY A 150 3.46 26.51 46.63
C GLY A 150 4.10 27.44 45.59
N GLY A 151 3.44 28.52 45.18
CA GLY A 151 3.93 29.38 44.09
C GLY A 151 5.20 30.18 44.43
N LYS A 152 6.17 30.20 43.52
CA LYS A 152 7.30 31.17 43.47
C LYS A 152 7.84 31.31 42.04
N GLN A 153 7.77 32.52 41.48
CA GLN A 153 8.57 32.90 40.30
C GLN A 153 10.04 33.13 40.71
N PRO A 154 10.97 33.03 39.76
CA PRO A 154 11.61 34.28 39.31
C PRO A 154 11.69 34.44 37.77
N ASN A 155 11.84 35.69 37.32
CA ASN A 155 12.06 36.05 35.91
C ASN A 155 13.48 35.69 35.43
N GLY A 156 13.65 35.40 34.13
CA GLY A 156 15.00 35.39 33.51
C GLY A 156 15.09 34.83 32.09
N ASN A 157 15.04 35.73 31.08
CA ASN A 157 15.56 35.60 29.71
C ASN A 157 15.44 34.28 28.93
N LEU A 158 14.53 34.31 27.96
CA LEU A 158 14.78 34.03 26.53
C LEU A 158 16.22 33.62 26.13
N ASN A 159 16.40 32.36 25.71
CA ASN A 159 16.91 32.00 24.38
C ASN A 159 16.66 30.50 24.13
N GLY A 160 15.97 30.16 23.05
CA GLY A 160 15.47 28.79 22.80
C GLY A 160 16.20 28.06 21.68
N ASP A 161 17.32 27.42 21.99
CA ASP A 161 17.99 26.47 21.09
C ASP A 161 17.42 25.05 21.26
N SER A 162 16.23 24.83 20.69
CA SER A 162 15.60 23.50 20.63
C SER A 162 16.20 22.66 19.49
N HIS A 163 17.41 22.13 19.68
CA HIS A 163 18.04 21.23 18.72
C HIS A 163 18.60 19.96 19.36
N ASN A 164 18.35 18.83 18.68
CA ASN A 164 19.00 17.53 18.83
C ASN A 164 18.81 16.82 20.19
N ASN A 165 17.68 16.12 20.37
CA ASN A 165 17.51 15.10 21.41
C ASN A 165 17.12 13.71 20.86
N TYR A 166 17.41 13.44 19.58
CA TYR A 166 17.05 12.17 18.91
C TYR A 166 18.19 11.14 18.82
N ASP A 167 19.47 11.55 18.89
CA ASP A 167 20.62 10.66 18.63
C ASP A 167 21.06 9.77 19.83
N VAL A 168 20.53 10.01 21.03
CA VAL A 168 21.04 9.36 22.26
C VAL A 168 20.58 7.90 22.38
N ASN A 169 19.35 7.58 21.97
CA ASN A 169 18.71 6.28 22.26
C ASN A 169 19.03 5.19 21.20
N ASP A 170 19.28 5.57 19.95
CA ASP A 170 19.58 4.62 18.85
C ASP A 170 20.91 3.85 19.07
N ASN A 171 21.89 4.52 19.69
CA ASN A 171 23.19 3.94 20.05
C ASN A 171 23.13 2.78 21.06
N GLY A 172 22.02 2.62 21.80
CA GLY A 172 21.75 1.42 22.60
C GLY A 172 21.21 0.28 21.73
N ARG A 173 20.12 0.58 21.01
CA ARG A 173 19.39 -0.37 20.13
C ARG A 173 20.31 -1.09 19.14
N PHE A 174 21.21 -0.35 18.49
CA PHE A 174 22.18 -0.92 17.54
C PHE A 174 23.19 -1.87 18.20
N LYS A 175 23.64 -1.58 19.43
CA LYS A 175 24.58 -2.45 20.16
C LYS A 175 23.94 -3.78 20.53
N ASP A 176 22.67 -3.77 20.95
CA ASP A 176 21.97 -4.99 21.36
C ASP A 176 21.63 -5.90 20.16
N ALA A 177 21.27 -5.31 19.01
CA ALA A 177 21.15 -6.06 17.76
C ALA A 177 22.50 -6.70 17.36
N LEU A 178 23.61 -5.97 17.49
CA LEU A 178 24.95 -6.49 17.18
C LEU A 178 25.36 -7.64 18.13
N LYS A 179 25.05 -7.54 19.44
CA LYS A 179 25.26 -8.63 20.41
C LYS A 179 24.49 -9.88 20.02
N GLU A 180 23.23 -9.77 19.59
CA GLU A 180 22.42 -10.94 19.22
C GLU A 180 22.93 -11.60 17.93
N LEU A 181 23.33 -10.79 16.93
CA LEU A 181 24.02 -11.28 15.75
C LEU A 181 25.34 -12.00 16.09
N GLU A 182 26.07 -11.55 17.11
CA GLU A 182 27.26 -12.24 17.63
C GLU A 182 26.91 -13.52 18.41
N ARG A 183 25.87 -13.52 19.26
CA ARG A 183 25.38 -14.72 19.97
C ARG A 183 25.07 -15.84 18.99
N LYS A 184 24.21 -15.54 18.00
CA LYS A 184 23.84 -16.50 16.95
C LYS A 184 25.04 -16.93 16.10
N ARG A 185 26.11 -16.13 15.98
CA ARG A 185 27.36 -16.51 15.29
C ARG A 185 28.26 -17.46 16.08
N ARG A 186 28.16 -17.47 17.41
CA ARG A 186 28.98 -18.33 18.29
C ARG A 186 28.30 -19.66 18.65
N HIS A 187 26.98 -19.79 18.44
CA HIS A 187 26.19 -20.99 18.74
C HIS A 187 26.84 -22.29 18.19
N PRO A 188 27.14 -23.31 19.03
CA PRO A 188 27.99 -24.45 18.64
C PRO A 188 27.36 -25.38 17.59
N ALA A 189 26.04 -25.56 17.62
CA ALA A 189 25.33 -26.30 16.58
C ALA A 189 25.20 -25.57 15.22
N ARG A 190 25.73 -24.35 15.04
CA ARG A 190 25.62 -23.64 13.75
C ARG A 190 26.35 -24.39 12.62
N LEU A 191 25.72 -24.47 11.45
CA LEU A 191 26.22 -25.20 10.28
C LEU A 191 27.37 -24.47 9.58
N HIS A 192 27.26 -23.14 9.43
CA HIS A 192 28.28 -22.27 8.82
C HIS A 192 28.11 -20.83 9.35
N PRO A 193 29.20 -20.07 9.60
CA PRO A 193 29.15 -18.75 10.26
C PRO A 193 28.33 -17.66 9.53
N ASP A 194 27.95 -17.90 8.27
CA ASP A 194 27.18 -16.97 7.43
C ASP A 194 25.74 -17.41 7.12
N ILE A 195 25.34 -18.66 7.41
CA ILE A 195 23.95 -19.14 7.24
C ILE A 195 23.13 -18.77 8.47
N TRP A 196 21.92 -18.27 8.29
CA TRP A 196 21.03 -17.90 9.38
C TRP A 196 19.90 -18.92 9.54
N TYR A 197 19.63 -19.27 10.80
CA TYR A 197 18.59 -20.18 11.26
C TYR A 197 17.48 -19.39 11.95
N ASN A 198 16.35 -20.05 12.21
CA ASN A 198 15.21 -19.41 12.88
C ASN A 198 15.16 -19.78 14.36
N ASP A 199 14.61 -18.86 15.15
CA ASP A 199 14.31 -19.01 16.57
C ASP A 199 12.87 -18.54 16.82
N ALA A 200 12.12 -19.25 17.67
CA ALA A 200 10.75 -18.88 18.01
C ALA A 200 10.70 -17.50 18.70
N GLY A 201 9.80 -16.63 18.22
CA GLY A 201 9.61 -15.28 18.77
C GLY A 201 10.77 -14.29 18.50
N GLN A 202 11.71 -14.61 17.62
CA GLN A 202 12.87 -13.76 17.31
C GLN A 202 13.05 -13.50 15.80
N LEU A 203 13.61 -12.33 15.50
CA LEU A 203 14.20 -11.95 14.22
C LEU A 203 15.69 -12.37 14.21
N ASN A 204 16.42 -12.01 13.15
CA ASN A 204 17.89 -12.11 13.18
C ASN A 204 18.53 -11.09 14.15
N ASP A 205 17.89 -9.92 14.33
CA ASP A 205 18.42 -8.75 15.06
C ASP A 205 17.84 -8.56 16.50
N GLY A 206 17.21 -9.59 17.07
CA GLY A 206 16.58 -9.54 18.41
C GLY A 206 15.15 -10.10 18.47
N PRO A 207 14.36 -9.79 19.52
CA PRO A 207 12.98 -10.27 19.65
C PRO A 207 12.06 -9.69 18.54
N SER A 208 11.09 -10.48 18.09
CA SER A 208 10.22 -10.12 16.96
C SER A 208 9.23 -8.98 17.23
N CYS A 209 8.93 -8.72 18.50
CA CYS A 209 8.10 -7.61 18.95
C CYS A 209 8.68 -6.98 20.22
N ARG A 210 8.71 -5.65 20.29
CA ARG A 210 9.18 -4.88 21.46
C ARG A 210 8.06 -4.20 22.26
N CYS A 211 6.79 -4.41 21.91
CA CYS A 211 5.64 -3.90 22.65
C CYS A 211 5.54 -4.51 24.06
N CYS A 212 4.90 -3.77 24.98
CA CYS A 212 4.63 -4.19 26.35
C CYS A 212 3.71 -5.42 26.41
N TRP A 213 3.69 -6.12 27.56
CA TRP A 213 2.86 -7.31 27.75
C TRP A 213 1.37 -7.08 27.47
N ARG A 214 0.82 -5.94 27.92
CA ARG A 214 -0.60 -5.57 27.68
C ARG A 214 -0.91 -5.46 26.18
N ALA A 215 -0.04 -4.82 25.40
CA ALA A 215 -0.19 -4.73 23.94
C ALA A 215 -0.02 -6.09 23.24
N ARG A 216 0.88 -6.96 23.72
CA ARG A 216 1.04 -8.34 23.21
C ARG A 216 -0.18 -9.25 23.44
N GLN A 217 -1.10 -8.85 24.33
CA GLN A 217 -2.36 -9.56 24.55
C GLN A 217 -3.46 -9.23 23.51
N LYS A 218 -3.23 -8.25 22.63
CA LYS A 218 -4.16 -7.81 21.57
C LYS A 218 -3.53 -7.83 20.17
N GLY A 219 -4.36 -7.70 19.14
CA GLY A 219 -3.96 -7.38 17.77
C GLY A 219 -3.43 -8.54 16.91
N ILE A 220 -3.75 -8.48 15.62
CA ILE A 220 -3.39 -9.48 14.59
C ILE A 220 -1.87 -9.64 14.44
N SER A 221 -1.08 -8.59 14.69
CA SER A 221 0.38 -8.64 14.70
C SER A 221 0.95 -9.71 15.65
N HIS A 222 0.25 -9.99 16.76
CA HIS A 222 0.61 -11.02 17.73
C HIS A 222 -0.04 -12.38 17.42
N GLY A 223 -0.63 -12.53 16.22
CA GLY A 223 -1.42 -13.69 15.82
C GLY A 223 -2.67 -13.87 16.67
N ARG A 224 -3.33 -12.76 17.05
CA ARG A 224 -4.59 -12.76 17.80
C ARG A 224 -5.69 -12.21 16.89
N TYR A 225 -6.65 -13.07 16.56
CA TYR A 225 -7.63 -12.86 15.51
C TYR A 225 -9.03 -12.83 16.14
N PRO A 226 -9.69 -11.65 16.24
CA PRO A 226 -10.97 -11.52 16.95
C PRO A 226 -12.08 -12.36 16.33
N GLY A 227 -12.69 -13.22 17.14
CA GLY A 227 -13.72 -14.18 16.71
C GLY A 227 -13.22 -15.61 16.50
N GLU A 228 -11.91 -15.85 16.48
CA GLU A 228 -11.39 -17.23 16.47
C GLU A 228 -11.59 -17.89 17.84
N ALA A 229 -12.37 -18.98 17.84
CA ALA A 229 -12.63 -19.82 19.01
C ALA A 229 -11.87 -21.14 18.93
N ARG A 230 -11.95 -21.94 20.00
CA ARG A 230 -11.48 -23.33 20.02
C ARG A 230 -12.24 -24.15 18.97
N VAL A 231 -11.51 -24.80 18.07
CA VAL A 231 -12.08 -25.77 17.12
C VAL A 231 -12.14 -27.14 17.77
N GLU A 232 -13.32 -27.73 17.86
CA GLU A 232 -13.49 -29.09 18.40
C GLU A 232 -12.68 -30.12 17.59
N PRO A 233 -11.95 -31.04 18.24
CA PRO A 233 -11.05 -31.95 17.54
C PRO A 233 -11.78 -32.82 16.51
N CYS A 234 -11.09 -33.10 15.40
CA CYS A 234 -11.45 -34.17 14.47
C CYS A 234 -10.91 -35.53 14.96
N ASP A 235 -11.43 -36.64 14.44
CA ASP A 235 -10.81 -37.96 14.67
C ASP A 235 -9.47 -38.02 13.92
N PRO A 236 -8.31 -38.13 14.60
CA PRO A 236 -7.01 -38.15 13.94
C PRO A 236 -6.84 -39.33 12.98
N LEU A 237 -7.56 -40.43 13.18
CA LEU A 237 -7.49 -41.64 12.35
C LEU A 237 -8.49 -41.64 11.17
N SER A 238 -9.27 -40.57 11.00
CA SER A 238 -10.26 -40.43 9.92
C SER A 238 -9.95 -39.27 8.96
N ASN A 239 -10.49 -39.34 7.74
CA ASN A 239 -10.49 -38.20 6.81
C ASN A 239 -11.52 -37.10 7.19
N ASN A 240 -12.45 -37.37 8.11
CA ASN A 240 -13.49 -36.43 8.58
C ASN A 240 -14.23 -35.71 7.43
N ALA A 241 -14.47 -36.40 6.31
CA ALA A 241 -15.03 -35.84 5.07
C ALA A 241 -16.52 -35.39 5.15
N ASN A 242 -17.07 -35.32 6.35
CA ASN A 242 -18.37 -34.74 6.69
C ASN A 242 -18.25 -33.42 7.49
N ARG A 243 -17.06 -33.06 7.99
CA ARG A 243 -16.74 -31.82 8.72
C ARG A 243 -15.76 -30.90 8.00
N LEU A 244 -15.01 -31.41 7.02
CA LEU A 244 -13.95 -30.65 6.34
C LEU A 244 -14.35 -30.26 4.91
N HIS A 245 -14.20 -28.97 4.60
CA HIS A 245 -14.35 -28.42 3.25
C HIS A 245 -12.98 -28.31 2.56
N TYR A 246 -12.88 -28.74 1.29
CA TYR A 246 -11.61 -28.80 0.55
C TYR A 246 -11.50 -27.74 -0.55
N TYR A 247 -10.36 -27.05 -0.57
CA TYR A 247 -10.06 -25.99 -1.53
C TYR A 247 -8.66 -26.18 -2.12
N ARG A 248 -8.54 -26.29 -3.45
CA ARG A 248 -7.24 -26.28 -4.13
C ARG A 248 -6.71 -24.85 -4.22
N VAL A 249 -5.46 -24.64 -3.83
CA VAL A 249 -4.75 -23.37 -4.00
C VAL A 249 -4.18 -23.28 -5.42
N VAL A 250 -4.47 -22.18 -6.12
CA VAL A 250 -4.04 -21.93 -7.51
C VAL A 250 -3.36 -20.56 -7.58
N ILE A 251 -2.05 -20.59 -7.79
CA ILE A 251 -1.20 -19.39 -7.87
C ILE A 251 -0.91 -19.04 -9.35
N LYS A 252 -1.04 -17.76 -9.70
CA LYS A 252 -0.70 -17.19 -11.01
C LYS A 252 0.16 -15.93 -10.81
N PRO A 253 1.15 -15.62 -11.67
CA PRO A 253 1.74 -16.50 -12.67
C PRO A 253 2.56 -17.63 -12.01
N GLN A 254 2.91 -18.67 -12.76
CA GLN A 254 3.74 -19.79 -12.26
C GLN A 254 5.26 -19.51 -12.27
N ALA A 255 5.66 -18.25 -12.50
CA ALA A 255 7.06 -17.83 -12.46
C ALA A 255 7.65 -18.05 -11.05
N ASN A 256 8.88 -18.55 -10.96
CA ASN A 256 9.54 -18.93 -9.71
C ASN A 256 8.77 -19.93 -8.83
N LEU A 257 7.90 -20.79 -9.39
CA LEU A 257 7.23 -21.88 -8.63
C LEU A 257 7.60 -23.28 -9.11
N PHE A 258 7.88 -23.43 -10.41
CA PHE A 258 8.31 -24.69 -11.00
C PHE A 258 9.53 -24.45 -11.91
N GLN A 259 10.63 -25.15 -11.67
CA GLN A 259 11.73 -25.25 -12.65
C GLN A 259 11.63 -26.60 -13.36
N LYS A 260 11.77 -26.61 -14.69
CA LYS A 260 11.51 -27.77 -15.57
C LYS A 260 12.32 -29.06 -15.28
N PHE A 261 13.27 -29.00 -14.35
CA PHE A 261 14.17 -30.11 -13.99
C PHE A 261 14.31 -30.33 -12.47
N PHE A 262 13.56 -29.58 -11.65
CA PHE A 262 13.64 -29.61 -10.18
C PHE A 262 12.22 -29.47 -9.60
N ILE A 263 11.43 -30.54 -9.76
CA ILE A 263 10.08 -30.69 -9.24
C ILE A 263 10.10 -31.91 -8.31
N THR A 264 9.38 -31.86 -7.20
CA THR A 264 9.22 -33.04 -6.33
C THR A 264 8.30 -34.05 -7.04
N GLU A 265 8.85 -35.21 -7.42
CA GLU A 265 8.15 -36.26 -8.16
C GLU A 265 8.22 -37.60 -7.43
N ILE A 266 7.07 -38.27 -7.29
CA ILE A 266 6.94 -39.57 -6.61
C ILE A 266 6.57 -40.64 -7.63
N GLU A 267 7.31 -41.74 -7.68
CA GLU A 267 6.98 -42.91 -8.50
C GLU A 267 6.14 -43.92 -7.69
N TYR A 268 4.98 -44.32 -8.23
CA TYR A 268 4.08 -45.29 -7.59
C TYR A 268 3.24 -46.05 -8.62
N LYS A 269 3.27 -47.39 -8.60
CA LYS A 269 2.57 -48.27 -9.56
C LYS A 269 2.87 -47.87 -11.02
N ASP A 270 4.16 -47.84 -11.35
CA ASP A 270 4.73 -47.53 -12.69
C ASP A 270 4.27 -46.19 -13.29
N LYS A 271 3.97 -45.21 -12.42
CA LYS A 271 3.54 -43.86 -12.78
C LYS A 271 4.27 -42.82 -11.92
N LEU A 272 4.60 -41.70 -12.56
CA LEU A 272 5.18 -40.53 -11.93
C LEU A 272 4.06 -39.53 -11.56
N TYR A 273 4.07 -39.05 -10.32
CA TYR A 273 3.16 -38.05 -9.78
C TYR A 273 3.98 -36.81 -9.39
N SER A 274 3.80 -35.71 -10.11
CA SER A 274 4.49 -34.45 -9.82
C SER A 274 3.69 -33.59 -8.84
N PHE A 275 4.40 -32.79 -8.05
CA PHE A 275 3.81 -31.82 -7.14
C PHE A 275 2.97 -30.77 -7.92
N ASP A 276 1.74 -30.53 -7.45
CA ASP A 276 0.75 -29.61 -8.05
C ASP A 276 0.24 -28.59 -7.02
N GLY A 277 1.10 -28.22 -6.07
CA GLY A 277 0.80 -27.28 -5.00
C GLY A 277 0.07 -27.90 -3.80
N PHE A 278 -0.69 -27.08 -3.09
CA PHE A 278 -1.40 -27.46 -1.86
C PHE A 278 -2.93 -27.36 -2.02
N GLY A 279 -3.64 -28.19 -1.24
CA GLY A 279 -5.03 -27.95 -0.87
C GLY A 279 -5.14 -27.54 0.60
N ILE A 280 -6.16 -26.76 0.92
CA ILE A 280 -6.55 -26.38 2.28
C ILE A 280 -7.81 -27.15 2.64
N LEU A 281 -7.81 -27.78 3.81
CA LEU A 281 -9.00 -28.32 4.48
C LEU A 281 -9.37 -27.37 5.62
N SER A 282 -10.63 -26.92 5.68
CA SER A 282 -11.13 -26.10 6.78
C SER A 282 -12.41 -26.66 7.38
N HIS A 283 -12.57 -26.46 8.69
CA HIS A 283 -13.73 -26.87 9.48
C HIS A 283 -15.00 -26.03 9.21
N GLU A 284 -14.86 -24.93 8.48
CA GLU A 284 -15.95 -24.04 8.08
C GLU A 284 -15.77 -23.64 6.60
N PRO A 285 -16.85 -23.43 5.84
CA PRO A 285 -16.76 -22.96 4.47
C PRO A 285 -16.12 -21.56 4.39
N ILE A 286 -15.26 -21.37 3.39
CA ILE A 286 -14.63 -20.07 3.08
C ILE A 286 -15.64 -19.18 2.35
N ASP A 287 -15.63 -17.88 2.66
CA ASP A 287 -16.56 -16.92 2.06
C ASP A 287 -16.37 -16.78 0.56
N ARG A 288 -17.45 -16.93 -0.21
CA ARG A 288 -17.41 -16.73 -1.67
C ARG A 288 -17.20 -15.27 -2.05
N ASN A 289 -17.53 -14.32 -1.16
CA ASN A 289 -17.32 -12.90 -1.35
C ASN A 289 -15.95 -12.42 -0.82
N MET A 290 -15.07 -13.32 -0.38
CA MET A 290 -13.71 -12.95 0.04
C MET A 290 -12.89 -12.46 -1.16
N PRO A 291 -12.14 -11.34 -1.06
CA PRO A 291 -11.38 -10.79 -2.18
C PRO A 291 -10.11 -11.59 -2.47
N LEU A 292 -9.67 -11.55 -3.73
CA LEU A 292 -8.47 -12.24 -4.22
C LEU A 292 -7.20 -11.81 -3.46
N CYS A 293 -6.50 -12.79 -2.88
CA CYS A 293 -5.22 -12.56 -2.20
C CYS A 293 -4.13 -12.20 -3.23
N ARG A 294 -3.58 -10.98 -3.13
CA ARG A 294 -2.52 -10.46 -4.01
C ARG A 294 -1.20 -10.29 -3.23
N LEU A 295 -0.10 -10.77 -3.79
CA LEU A 295 1.22 -10.82 -3.15
C LEU A 295 2.31 -10.35 -4.11
N ASN A 296 3.01 -9.24 -3.82
CA ASN A 296 4.25 -8.95 -4.55
C ASN A 296 5.41 -9.77 -3.96
N ARG A 297 6.08 -10.57 -4.79
CA ARG A 297 7.34 -11.24 -4.43
C ARG A 297 8.29 -11.25 -5.62
N TRP A 298 9.57 -10.96 -5.40
CA TRP A 298 10.58 -10.81 -6.47
C TRP A 298 10.25 -9.75 -7.54
N ASN A 299 9.46 -8.73 -7.20
CA ASN A 299 8.84 -7.74 -8.10
C ASN A 299 7.81 -8.32 -9.10
N ILE A 300 7.30 -9.53 -8.84
CA ILE A 300 6.20 -10.15 -9.57
C ILE A 300 4.99 -10.11 -8.65
N ASP A 301 3.87 -9.61 -9.16
CA ASP A 301 2.59 -9.62 -8.47
C ASP A 301 1.91 -10.98 -8.72
N TYR A 302 1.72 -11.75 -7.64
CA TYR A 302 1.08 -13.05 -7.63
C TYR A 302 -0.36 -12.93 -7.17
N GLU A 303 -1.24 -13.61 -7.89
CA GLU A 303 -2.65 -13.81 -7.56
C GLU A 303 -2.80 -15.23 -7.00
N VAL A 304 -3.31 -15.33 -5.77
CA VAL A 304 -3.55 -16.60 -5.08
C VAL A 304 -5.05 -16.82 -4.96
N SER A 305 -5.55 -17.75 -5.76
CA SER A 305 -6.97 -18.09 -5.87
C SER A 305 -7.27 -19.48 -5.32
N LEU A 306 -8.52 -19.69 -4.92
CA LEU A 306 -9.06 -20.96 -4.47
C LEU A 306 -9.98 -21.57 -5.54
N VAL A 307 -10.03 -22.90 -5.57
CA VAL A 307 -11.03 -23.68 -6.32
C VAL A 307 -11.63 -24.69 -5.36
N GLU A 308 -12.95 -24.63 -5.17
CA GLU A 308 -13.71 -25.62 -4.40
C GLU A 308 -13.68 -26.96 -5.15
N GLU A 309 -13.17 -28.01 -4.49
CA GLU A 309 -13.04 -29.35 -5.07
C GLU A 309 -13.57 -30.38 -4.06
N VAL A 310 -13.95 -31.57 -4.53
CA VAL A 310 -14.41 -32.66 -3.65
C VAL A 310 -13.26 -33.09 -2.73
N VAL A 311 -13.58 -33.34 -1.45
CA VAL A 311 -12.62 -33.83 -0.44
C VAL A 311 -11.93 -35.11 -0.93
N PRO A 312 -10.58 -35.17 -0.96
CA PRO A 312 -9.87 -36.39 -1.37
C PRO A 312 -10.20 -37.59 -0.48
N ASP A 313 -10.35 -38.79 -1.06
CA ASP A 313 -10.70 -39.99 -0.29
C ASP A 313 -9.61 -40.39 0.72
N PHE A 314 -8.40 -40.64 0.23
CA PHE A 314 -7.39 -41.46 0.91
C PHE A 314 -6.37 -40.63 1.70
N PHE A 315 -6.82 -40.07 2.82
CA PHE A 315 -5.99 -39.51 3.89
C PHE A 315 -6.62 -39.75 5.28
N SER A 316 -5.90 -39.40 6.33
CA SER A 316 -6.39 -39.22 7.70
C SER A 316 -5.84 -37.90 8.24
N VAL A 317 -6.50 -37.30 9.24
CA VAL A 317 -6.05 -36.03 9.83
C VAL A 317 -4.60 -36.14 10.36
N ARG A 318 -4.24 -37.26 11.02
CA ARG A 318 -2.86 -37.49 11.49
C ARG A 318 -1.83 -37.57 10.36
N ASP A 319 -2.20 -37.97 9.14
CA ASP A 319 -1.26 -37.91 8.00
C ASP A 319 -0.83 -36.46 7.70
N LEU A 320 -1.78 -35.53 7.79
CA LEU A 320 -1.59 -34.11 7.47
C LEU A 320 -0.83 -33.40 8.61
N ASP A 321 -1.15 -33.75 9.85
CA ASP A 321 -0.49 -33.21 11.03
C ASP A 321 0.98 -33.66 11.11
N LEU A 322 1.27 -34.95 10.85
CA LEU A 322 2.66 -35.47 10.74
C LEU A 322 3.44 -34.78 9.60
N PHE A 323 2.81 -34.57 8.45
CA PHE A 323 3.43 -33.84 7.34
C PHE A 323 3.69 -32.36 7.70
N TRP A 324 2.77 -31.71 8.41
CA TRP A 324 2.96 -30.33 8.89
C TRP A 324 4.10 -30.24 9.91
N GLU A 325 4.08 -31.09 10.93
CA GLU A 325 5.12 -31.19 11.96
C GLU A 325 6.49 -31.36 11.29
N TYR A 326 6.65 -32.36 10.42
CA TYR A 326 7.93 -32.60 9.73
C TYR A 326 8.36 -31.45 8.80
N VAL A 327 7.51 -31.00 7.89
CA VAL A 327 7.94 -30.08 6.81
C VAL A 327 7.99 -28.62 7.29
N PHE A 328 6.96 -28.13 7.98
CA PHE A 328 6.89 -26.71 8.34
C PHE A 328 7.66 -26.42 9.63
N VAL A 329 7.53 -27.25 10.66
CA VAL A 329 8.15 -27.02 11.97
C VAL A 329 9.54 -27.63 12.04
N GLU A 330 9.70 -28.91 11.69
CA GLU A 330 10.99 -29.57 11.89
C GLU A 330 12.04 -29.19 10.84
N LEU A 331 11.70 -29.29 9.55
CA LEU A 331 12.62 -29.05 8.43
C LEU A 331 12.82 -27.56 8.11
N LEU A 332 11.74 -26.78 7.98
CA LEU A 332 11.80 -25.38 7.55
C LEU A 332 11.85 -24.35 8.71
N GLU A 333 11.83 -24.80 9.96
CA GLU A 333 11.97 -23.95 11.16
C GLU A 333 10.96 -22.76 11.22
N LEU A 334 9.72 -22.96 10.76
CA LEU A 334 8.70 -21.91 10.67
C LEU A 334 7.91 -21.73 11.99
N TYR A 335 8.63 -21.51 13.10
CA TYR A 335 8.08 -21.56 14.46
C TYR A 335 6.98 -20.52 14.76
N ASP A 336 7.02 -19.35 14.13
CA ASP A 336 6.06 -18.26 14.41
C ASP A 336 4.69 -18.44 13.68
N VAL A 337 4.45 -19.60 13.05
CA VAL A 337 3.17 -19.93 12.38
C VAL A 337 2.16 -20.50 13.37
N LYS A 338 1.19 -19.68 13.80
CA LYS A 338 0.11 -20.13 14.69
C LYS A 338 -1.04 -20.79 13.91
N LEU A 339 -1.18 -22.11 13.98
CA LEU A 339 -2.35 -22.81 13.41
C LEU A 339 -3.61 -22.80 14.30
N PHE A 340 -3.46 -22.46 15.58
CA PHE A 340 -4.54 -22.45 16.57
C PHE A 340 -5.00 -21.02 16.88
N ALA A 341 -6.18 -20.92 17.51
CA ALA A 341 -6.71 -19.68 18.08
C ALA A 341 -5.85 -19.22 19.28
N ALA A 342 -5.89 -17.92 19.59
CA ALA A 342 -5.02 -17.37 20.63
C ALA A 342 -5.40 -17.85 22.05
N ASN A 343 -4.41 -18.32 22.80
CA ASN A 343 -4.55 -18.90 24.16
C ASN A 343 -5.37 -20.22 24.19
N VAL A 344 -5.46 -20.94 23.06
CA VAL A 344 -6.01 -22.30 22.99
C VAL A 344 -4.85 -23.27 22.79
N GLU A 345 -4.62 -24.14 23.79
CA GLU A 345 -3.60 -25.20 23.72
C GLU A 345 -4.20 -26.55 23.29
N ASP A 346 -5.45 -26.84 23.68
CA ASP A 346 -6.19 -28.05 23.29
C ASP A 346 -7.23 -27.80 22.18
N GLY A 347 -7.07 -28.42 21.01
CA GLY A 347 -8.08 -28.40 19.94
C GLY A 347 -7.58 -28.91 18.59
N CYS A 348 -8.39 -28.75 17.53
CA CYS A 348 -7.94 -28.92 16.15
C CYS A 348 -7.28 -27.63 15.63
N PRO A 349 -6.29 -27.70 14.70
CA PRO A 349 -5.84 -26.52 13.98
C PRO A 349 -6.96 -25.95 13.09
N ILE A 350 -6.95 -24.65 12.83
CA ILE A 350 -8.01 -23.95 12.06
C ILE A 350 -8.08 -24.48 10.61
N PHE A 351 -6.93 -24.92 10.08
CA PHE A 351 -6.78 -25.52 8.76
C PHE A 351 -5.82 -26.72 8.82
N HIS A 352 -6.11 -27.77 8.05
CA HIS A 352 -5.14 -28.83 7.73
C HIS A 352 -4.67 -28.66 6.27
N ILE A 353 -3.42 -29.00 5.98
CA ILE A 353 -2.77 -28.75 4.67
C ILE A 353 -2.52 -30.06 3.93
N TYR A 354 -3.02 -30.17 2.70
CA TYR A 354 -2.90 -31.36 1.86
C TYR A 354 -1.87 -31.13 0.73
N PRO A 355 -0.70 -31.79 0.71
CA PRO A 355 0.24 -31.74 -0.42
C PRO A 355 -0.33 -32.50 -1.63
N ARG A 356 -0.46 -31.84 -2.79
CA ARG A 356 -1.01 -32.46 -4.00
C ARG A 356 0.11 -33.06 -4.86
N PHE A 357 0.11 -34.37 -5.02
CA PHE A 357 0.87 -35.07 -6.05
C PHE A 357 -0.08 -35.64 -7.10
N VAL A 358 0.11 -35.26 -8.38
CA VAL A 358 -0.87 -35.49 -9.45
C VAL A 358 -0.22 -36.08 -10.70
N CYS A 359 -0.75 -37.21 -11.16
CA CYS A 359 -0.48 -37.71 -12.51
C CYS A 359 -1.56 -37.18 -13.48
N LYS A 360 -1.15 -36.47 -14.54
CA LYS A 360 -2.05 -35.75 -15.47
C LYS A 360 -2.14 -36.51 -16.79
N ARG A 361 -3.32 -37.05 -17.13
CA ARG A 361 -3.53 -37.90 -18.31
C ARG A 361 -4.45 -37.24 -19.32
N LYS A 362 -3.98 -37.07 -20.55
CA LYS A 362 -4.80 -36.60 -21.67
C LYS A 362 -5.63 -37.76 -22.23
N GLU A 363 -6.94 -37.60 -22.27
CA GLU A 363 -7.88 -38.56 -22.86
C GLU A 363 -8.64 -37.87 -24.01
N LYS A 364 -9.39 -38.63 -24.82
CA LYS A 364 -10.03 -38.07 -26.03
C LYS A 364 -11.20 -37.13 -25.76
N THR A 365 -11.74 -37.15 -24.54
CA THR A 365 -12.92 -36.41 -24.09
C THR A 365 -12.63 -35.38 -23.00
N GLY A 366 -11.38 -35.28 -22.53
CA GLY A 366 -10.98 -34.43 -21.42
C GLY A 366 -9.57 -34.72 -20.92
N CYS A 367 -9.19 -34.12 -19.79
CA CYS A 367 -7.91 -34.41 -19.13
C CYS A 367 -8.21 -34.91 -17.71
N THR A 368 -7.85 -36.16 -17.41
CA THR A 368 -8.10 -36.79 -16.11
C THR A 368 -6.90 -36.57 -15.19
N GLN A 369 -7.16 -36.33 -13.90
CA GLN A 369 -6.14 -36.18 -12.88
C GLN A 369 -6.24 -37.32 -11.85
N GLN A 370 -5.11 -37.97 -11.58
CA GLN A 370 -5.00 -39.00 -10.53
C GLN A 370 -4.16 -38.45 -9.38
N MET A 371 -4.77 -38.26 -8.21
CA MET A 371 -4.13 -37.81 -6.98
C MET A 371 -3.56 -38.98 -6.17
N LEU A 372 -2.38 -38.76 -5.60
CA LEU A 372 -1.70 -39.73 -4.73
C LEU A 372 -2.28 -39.70 -3.29
N PRO A 373 -2.48 -40.88 -2.65
CA PRO A 373 -2.85 -40.99 -1.23
C PRO A 373 -1.76 -40.52 -0.28
N MET A 374 -2.15 -39.98 0.88
CA MET A 374 -1.20 -39.47 1.86
C MET A 374 -0.30 -40.55 2.47
N SER A 375 -0.79 -41.77 2.67
CA SER A 375 0.04 -42.89 3.15
C SER A 375 1.25 -43.16 2.26
N VAL A 376 1.10 -43.03 0.93
CA VAL A 376 2.20 -43.21 -0.04
C VAL A 376 3.18 -42.03 0.00
N VAL A 377 2.69 -40.82 0.29
CA VAL A 377 3.56 -39.64 0.50
C VAL A 377 4.41 -39.82 1.77
N LEU A 378 3.82 -40.23 2.89
CA LEU A 378 4.57 -40.51 4.12
C LEU A 378 5.53 -41.69 3.97
N GLU A 379 5.10 -42.77 3.31
CA GLU A 379 5.95 -43.93 2.99
C GLU A 379 7.15 -43.52 2.10
N HIS A 380 6.94 -42.64 1.11
CA HIS A 380 8.02 -42.10 0.27
C HIS A 380 8.98 -41.19 1.06
N LEU A 381 8.47 -40.30 1.91
CA LEU A 381 9.31 -39.44 2.76
C LEU A 381 10.16 -40.29 3.73
N LEU A 382 9.54 -41.24 4.44
CA LEU A 382 10.22 -42.18 5.34
C LEU A 382 11.30 -43.00 4.60
N GLN A 383 10.98 -43.52 3.41
CA GLN A 383 11.95 -44.26 2.60
C GLN A 383 13.14 -43.40 2.14
N ASN A 384 12.97 -42.09 1.97
CA ASN A 384 14.04 -41.16 1.62
C ASN A 384 14.80 -40.59 2.83
N CYS A 385 14.26 -40.65 4.05
CA CYS A 385 14.92 -40.19 5.29
C CYS A 385 16.09 -41.09 5.70
N ARG A 386 17.17 -41.05 4.90
CA ARG A 386 18.42 -41.79 5.08
C ARG A 386 19.61 -40.86 4.91
N LEU A 387 20.75 -41.22 5.50
CA LEU A 387 22.01 -40.51 5.28
C LEU A 387 22.37 -40.45 3.78
N ILE A 388 23.07 -39.40 3.36
CA ILE A 388 23.63 -39.31 2.00
C ILE A 388 24.80 -40.29 1.86
N PHE A 389 25.56 -40.52 2.94
CA PHE A 389 26.60 -41.53 3.07
C PHE A 389 26.59 -42.13 4.47
N ASP A 390 26.45 -43.45 4.59
CA ASP A 390 26.43 -44.17 5.89
C ASP A 390 27.81 -44.30 6.55
N GLN A 391 28.89 -43.99 5.81
CA GLN A 391 30.28 -44.02 6.27
C GLN A 391 31.10 -42.90 5.59
N PRO A 392 32.18 -42.39 6.21
CA PRO A 392 33.13 -41.53 5.52
C PRO A 392 33.78 -42.33 4.38
N ALA A 393 33.50 -41.93 3.13
CA ALA A 393 33.79 -42.72 1.94
C ALA A 393 35.19 -43.35 1.97
N GLU A 394 35.23 -44.69 1.93
CA GLU A 394 36.36 -45.53 2.32
C GLU A 394 37.70 -45.09 1.70
N ARG A 395 38.79 -45.41 2.39
CA ARG A 395 40.16 -44.93 2.08
C ARG A 395 40.65 -45.36 0.70
N GLY A 396 40.28 -44.57 -0.32
CA GLY A 396 40.99 -44.37 -1.57
C GLY A 396 41.15 -45.59 -2.48
N ASP A 397 40.12 -45.91 -3.27
CA ASP A 397 40.31 -46.46 -4.63
C ASP A 397 39.09 -46.22 -5.55
N PHE A 398 38.88 -44.96 -5.92
CA PHE A 398 37.76 -44.51 -6.77
C PHE A 398 37.92 -44.89 -8.25
N ASN A 399 37.66 -46.16 -8.55
CA ASN A 399 37.56 -46.68 -9.92
C ASN A 399 36.57 -45.88 -10.79
N ASP A 400 36.91 -45.66 -12.07
CA ASP A 400 36.12 -44.88 -13.04
C ASP A 400 34.66 -45.32 -13.22
N ARG A 401 34.34 -46.58 -12.91
CA ARG A 401 32.96 -47.07 -12.89
C ARG A 401 32.17 -46.46 -11.72
N ILE A 402 32.74 -46.44 -10.52
CA ILE A 402 32.11 -45.88 -9.31
C ILE A 402 31.92 -44.37 -9.48
N ASN A 403 32.91 -43.68 -10.05
CA ASN A 403 32.81 -42.25 -10.40
C ASN A 403 31.55 -41.95 -11.24
N LYS A 404 31.29 -42.75 -12.29
CA LYS A 404 30.09 -42.60 -13.15
C LYS A 404 28.75 -42.95 -12.48
N HIS A 405 28.76 -43.69 -11.38
CA HIS A 405 27.57 -43.88 -10.56
C HIS A 405 27.37 -42.70 -9.59
N LEU A 406 28.46 -42.16 -9.02
CA LEU A 406 28.45 -40.94 -8.20
C LEU A 406 28.09 -39.69 -9.00
N ASP A 407 28.47 -39.60 -10.28
CA ASP A 407 27.97 -38.58 -11.22
C ASP A 407 26.44 -38.55 -11.23
N LYS A 408 25.82 -39.67 -11.60
CA LYS A 408 24.36 -39.80 -11.70
C LYS A 408 23.65 -39.60 -10.35
N PHE A 409 24.26 -40.06 -9.25
CA PHE A 409 23.74 -39.86 -7.91
C PHE A 409 23.76 -38.38 -7.51
N SER A 410 24.88 -37.68 -7.74
CA SER A 410 25.00 -36.24 -7.50
C SER A 410 24.09 -35.40 -8.41
N GLU A 411 23.86 -35.82 -9.66
CA GLU A 411 22.89 -35.17 -10.55
C GLU A 411 21.45 -35.39 -10.07
N ARG A 412 21.13 -36.55 -9.50
CA ARG A 412 19.81 -36.86 -8.93
C ARG A 412 19.50 -36.07 -7.64
N LEU A 413 20.48 -35.86 -6.76
CA LEU A 413 20.32 -35.08 -5.53
C LEU A 413 20.30 -33.55 -5.76
N LYS A 414 20.58 -33.11 -6.99
CA LYS A 414 20.73 -31.69 -7.33
C LYS A 414 19.40 -30.95 -7.20
N GLY A 415 19.44 -29.82 -6.48
CA GLY A 415 18.26 -29.00 -6.17
C GLY A 415 17.36 -29.58 -5.08
N GLN A 416 17.67 -30.75 -4.51
CA GLN A 416 16.95 -31.33 -3.39
C GLN A 416 17.28 -30.55 -2.10
N VAL A 417 16.34 -30.52 -1.16
CA VAL A 417 16.58 -30.08 0.21
C VAL A 417 17.15 -31.27 0.98
N VAL A 418 18.32 -31.08 1.58
CA VAL A 418 18.97 -32.05 2.48
C VAL A 418 18.96 -31.49 3.90
N ALA A 419 18.93 -32.38 4.89
CA ALA A 419 18.74 -32.01 6.29
C ALA A 419 19.84 -32.59 7.18
N ASN A 420 20.39 -31.83 8.11
CA ASN A 420 21.21 -32.35 9.19
C ASN A 420 20.48 -32.08 10.52
N PRO A 421 19.90 -33.10 11.18
CA PRO A 421 19.12 -32.91 12.41
C PRO A 421 19.89 -32.21 13.53
N TRP A 422 21.21 -32.37 13.56
CA TRP A 422 22.10 -31.93 14.64
C TRP A 422 22.66 -30.51 14.43
N LYS A 423 22.35 -29.85 13.31
CA LYS A 423 22.91 -28.53 12.94
C LYS A 423 21.84 -27.48 12.63
N ARG A 424 22.22 -26.21 12.81
CA ARG A 424 21.37 -25.01 12.62
C ARG A 424 21.83 -24.18 11.41
N PRO A 425 20.99 -23.90 10.41
CA PRO A 425 19.62 -24.41 10.24
C PRO A 425 19.60 -25.91 9.92
N VAL A 426 18.47 -26.57 10.20
CA VAL A 426 18.26 -27.99 9.86
C VAL A 426 18.47 -28.25 8.36
N ALA A 427 17.88 -27.42 7.51
CA ALA A 427 17.72 -27.69 6.08
C ALA A 427 18.57 -26.78 5.17
N LEU A 428 19.10 -27.36 4.10
CA LEU A 428 19.89 -26.69 3.07
C LEU A 428 19.63 -27.27 1.68
N ARG A 429 19.57 -26.44 0.63
CA ARG A 429 19.49 -26.91 -0.77
C ARG A 429 20.85 -27.44 -1.24
N LEU A 430 20.93 -28.67 -1.75
CA LEU A 430 22.14 -29.21 -2.37
C LEU A 430 22.24 -28.76 -3.83
N ASP A 431 23.17 -27.86 -4.17
CA ASP A 431 23.37 -27.41 -5.57
C ASP A 431 24.41 -28.25 -6.32
N GLN A 432 25.50 -28.63 -5.64
CA GLN A 432 26.57 -29.49 -6.14
C GLN A 432 27.16 -30.30 -4.97
N LEU A 433 27.76 -31.45 -5.28
CA LEU A 433 28.56 -32.24 -4.34
C LEU A 433 29.99 -32.33 -4.91
N ASP A 434 30.96 -31.74 -4.23
CA ASP A 434 32.37 -31.78 -4.66
C ASP A 434 33.02 -33.14 -4.32
N ARG A 435 34.03 -33.49 -5.12
CA ARG A 435 34.75 -34.77 -5.12
C ARG A 435 36.25 -34.60 -4.95
N MET A 436 36.77 -33.42 -5.29
CA MET A 436 38.19 -33.05 -5.23
C MET A 436 38.53 -32.49 -3.85
N GLN A 437 37.64 -31.67 -3.29
CA GLN A 437 37.70 -31.27 -1.88
C GLN A 437 37.03 -32.33 -1.00
N LYS A 438 37.77 -32.83 0.00
CA LYS A 438 37.22 -33.54 1.15
C LYS A 438 37.23 -32.59 2.35
N ALA A 439 36.22 -32.72 3.21
CA ALA A 439 36.26 -32.12 4.55
C ALA A 439 37.43 -32.73 5.36
N PRO A 440 37.90 -32.08 6.45
CA PRO A 440 38.90 -32.65 7.35
C PRO A 440 38.53 -34.06 7.84
N ASP A 441 37.23 -34.31 7.99
CA ASP A 441 36.60 -35.54 8.46
C ASP A 441 36.50 -36.64 7.38
N GLY A 442 37.02 -36.38 6.17
CA GLY A 442 37.12 -37.34 5.07
C GLY A 442 35.89 -37.47 4.17
N TYR A 443 34.75 -36.87 4.56
CA TYR A 443 33.52 -36.80 3.76
C TYR A 443 33.65 -35.86 2.55
N SER A 444 32.77 -36.06 1.56
CA SER A 444 32.58 -35.12 0.44
C SER A 444 31.99 -33.79 0.92
N VAL A 445 32.14 -32.75 0.11
CA VAL A 445 31.67 -31.39 0.45
C VAL A 445 30.37 -31.07 -0.32
N ILE A 446 29.33 -30.66 0.41
CA ILE A 446 28.13 -30.04 -0.16
C ILE A 446 28.49 -28.59 -0.50
N VAL A 447 28.29 -28.19 -1.76
CA VAL A 447 28.43 -26.81 -2.21
C VAL A 447 27.04 -26.21 -2.37
N HIS A 448 26.79 -25.10 -1.67
CA HIS A 448 25.54 -24.35 -1.70
C HIS A 448 25.75 -22.90 -2.15
N PHE A 449 24.94 -22.45 -3.12
CA PHE A 449 24.92 -21.07 -3.62
C PHE A 449 23.81 -20.28 -2.93
N GLY A 450 24.13 -19.78 -1.75
CA GLY A 450 23.22 -19.05 -0.87
C GLY A 450 23.30 -17.54 -1.04
N ARG A 451 22.62 -16.83 -0.15
CA ARG A 451 22.73 -15.38 -0.01
C ARG A 451 22.73 -14.98 1.46
N HIS A 452 23.61 -14.06 1.82
CA HIS A 452 23.55 -13.40 3.12
C HIS A 452 22.24 -12.58 3.26
N PRO A 453 21.64 -12.49 4.46
CA PRO A 453 20.60 -11.51 4.76
C PRO A 453 21.07 -10.08 4.47
N THR A 454 20.18 -9.22 3.99
CA THR A 454 20.57 -7.87 3.53
C THR A 454 21.23 -7.00 4.61
N VAL A 455 20.95 -7.26 5.89
CA VAL A 455 21.53 -6.58 7.05
C VAL A 455 23.04 -6.85 7.20
N THR A 456 23.52 -8.06 6.87
CA THR A 456 24.94 -8.41 6.96
C THR A 456 25.74 -8.13 5.69
N THR A 457 25.06 -7.86 4.56
CA THR A 457 25.69 -7.41 3.30
C THR A 457 26.10 -5.93 3.33
N TYR A 458 26.76 -5.47 2.26
CA TYR A 458 27.06 -4.04 2.03
C TYR A 458 25.83 -3.14 2.12
N ALA A 459 24.61 -3.64 1.90
CA ALA A 459 23.39 -2.83 2.05
C ALA A 459 23.11 -2.42 3.52
N GLY A 460 23.54 -3.22 4.48
CA GLY A 460 23.37 -2.95 5.92
C GLY A 460 24.48 -2.10 6.54
N THR A 461 25.70 -2.12 5.99
CA THR A 461 26.82 -1.42 6.65
C THR A 461 26.62 0.11 6.65
N PRO A 462 26.80 0.79 7.80
CA PRO A 462 26.54 2.22 7.91
C PRO A 462 27.48 3.04 7.02
N GLU A 463 28.70 2.56 6.77
CA GLU A 463 29.65 3.13 5.81
C GLU A 463 29.08 3.18 4.39
N TYR A 464 28.67 2.04 3.84
CA TYR A 464 28.11 1.97 2.49
C TYR A 464 26.79 2.74 2.40
N GLN A 465 25.93 2.68 3.42
CA GLN A 465 24.70 3.50 3.43
C GLN A 465 25.01 5.00 3.41
N ARG A 466 25.98 5.48 4.20
CA ARG A 466 26.42 6.88 4.21
C ARG A 466 27.04 7.26 2.86
N ALA A 467 27.91 6.42 2.29
CA ALA A 467 28.53 6.62 0.98
C ALA A 467 27.50 6.65 -0.15
N TRP A 468 26.52 5.72 -0.15
CA TRP A 468 25.46 5.65 -1.14
C TRP A 468 24.48 6.83 -1.03
N LYS A 469 24.09 7.23 0.19
CA LYS A 469 23.29 8.45 0.44
C LYS A 469 24.03 9.69 -0.10
N ARG A 470 25.35 9.81 0.13
CA ARG A 470 26.20 10.89 -0.41
C ARG A 470 26.26 10.86 -1.96
N PHE A 471 26.55 9.71 -2.56
CA PHE A 471 26.57 9.54 -4.02
C PHE A 471 25.22 9.85 -4.68
N ALA A 472 24.12 9.35 -4.12
CA ALA A 472 22.78 9.59 -4.64
C ALA A 472 22.37 11.07 -4.53
N LYS A 473 22.75 11.77 -3.44
CA LYS A 473 22.59 13.23 -3.30
C LYS A 473 23.44 13.97 -4.34
N PHE A 474 24.73 13.63 -4.46
CA PHE A 474 25.65 14.31 -5.38
C PHE A 474 25.26 14.10 -6.85
N ARG A 475 24.91 12.87 -7.25
CA ARG A 475 24.40 12.57 -8.60
C ARG A 475 23.13 13.36 -8.94
N ARG A 476 22.22 13.59 -7.97
CA ARG A 476 21.07 14.49 -8.18
C ARG A 476 21.53 15.92 -8.45
N VAL A 477 22.47 16.47 -7.67
CA VAL A 477 23.03 17.82 -7.89
C VAL A 477 23.70 17.94 -9.26
N VAL A 478 24.50 16.94 -9.68
CA VAL A 478 25.14 16.92 -11.00
C VAL A 478 24.12 16.79 -12.14
N MET A 479 22.99 16.10 -11.93
CA MET A 479 21.86 16.04 -12.89
C MET A 479 20.99 17.32 -12.90
N LEU A 480 21.17 18.22 -11.94
CA LEU A 480 20.50 19.53 -11.86
C LEU A 480 21.32 20.67 -12.49
N GLN A 481 22.65 20.52 -12.55
CA GLN A 481 23.52 21.45 -13.26
C GLN A 481 23.19 21.48 -14.77
N SER A 482 23.02 22.68 -15.34
CA SER A 482 22.83 22.87 -16.79
C SER A 482 24.02 22.35 -17.61
N TYR A 483 25.23 22.64 -17.12
CA TYR A 483 26.49 22.10 -17.64
C TYR A 483 27.31 21.49 -16.49
N PRO A 484 27.30 20.16 -16.32
CA PRO A 484 28.02 19.51 -15.21
C PRO A 484 29.53 19.55 -15.44
N ARG A 485 30.26 20.14 -14.49
CA ARG A 485 31.71 20.38 -14.56
C ARG A 485 32.48 19.07 -14.73
N THR A 486 33.60 19.10 -15.46
CA THR A 486 34.51 17.95 -15.63
C THR A 486 35.00 17.40 -14.28
N GLU A 487 35.35 18.28 -13.35
CA GLU A 487 35.65 17.91 -11.96
C GLU A 487 34.51 17.16 -11.27
N ASP A 488 33.25 17.60 -11.44
CA ASP A 488 32.11 17.03 -10.73
C ASP A 488 31.75 15.66 -11.31
N ARG A 489 31.93 15.46 -12.62
CA ARG A 489 31.92 14.13 -13.26
C ARG A 489 33.03 13.23 -12.68
N ALA A 490 34.25 13.74 -12.52
CA ALA A 490 35.37 12.98 -11.95
C ALA A 490 35.16 12.63 -10.46
N LYS A 491 34.63 13.55 -9.65
CA LYS A 491 34.23 13.31 -8.25
C LYS A 491 33.14 12.24 -8.16
N LEU A 492 32.16 12.26 -9.08
CA LEU A 492 31.09 11.27 -9.16
C LEU A 492 31.63 9.89 -9.54
N ALA A 493 32.51 9.81 -10.55
CA ALA A 493 33.18 8.57 -10.93
C ALA A 493 34.04 7.99 -9.77
N LYS A 494 34.74 8.84 -9.01
CA LYS A 494 35.49 8.42 -7.81
C LYS A 494 34.57 7.90 -6.70
N MET A 495 33.41 8.52 -6.48
CA MET A 495 32.40 8.00 -5.55
C MET A 495 31.81 6.66 -6.02
N GLU A 496 31.56 6.49 -7.31
CA GLU A 496 31.05 5.23 -7.89
C GLU A 496 32.09 4.11 -7.79
N ALA A 497 33.36 4.40 -8.09
CA ALA A 497 34.48 3.47 -7.90
C ALA A 497 34.59 3.00 -6.44
N HIS A 498 34.51 3.91 -5.47
CA HIS A 498 34.51 3.55 -4.05
C HIS A 498 33.26 2.73 -3.63
N LEU A 499 32.08 3.00 -4.22
CA LEU A 499 30.91 2.14 -4.02
C LEU A 499 31.04 0.75 -4.67
N THR A 500 31.82 0.61 -5.75
CA THR A 500 32.17 -0.72 -6.29
C THR A 500 33.22 -1.44 -5.46
N GLU A 501 34.21 -0.73 -4.92
CA GLU A 501 35.20 -1.24 -3.96
C GLU A 501 34.53 -1.81 -2.71
N LEU A 502 33.62 -1.04 -2.07
CA LEU A 502 32.87 -1.49 -0.90
C LEU A 502 31.98 -2.72 -1.17
N LYS A 503 31.50 -2.91 -2.41
CA LYS A 503 30.77 -4.12 -2.85
C LYS A 503 31.70 -5.29 -3.19
N ALA A 504 32.95 -5.03 -3.54
CA ALA A 504 33.91 -6.05 -3.95
C ALA A 504 34.53 -6.79 -2.76
N LYS A 505 34.54 -6.18 -1.56
CA LYS A 505 34.99 -6.80 -0.30
C LYS A 505 34.24 -8.13 -0.04
N ASN A 506 34.96 -9.26 -0.10
CA ASN A 506 34.38 -10.60 -0.06
C ASN A 506 33.47 -10.84 1.16
N SER A 507 33.92 -10.44 2.36
CA SER A 507 33.19 -10.61 3.64
C SER A 507 31.88 -9.80 3.75
N VAL A 508 31.52 -9.05 2.71
CA VAL A 508 30.40 -8.10 2.70
C VAL A 508 29.56 -8.25 1.39
N LYS A 509 29.87 -9.26 0.56
CA LYS A 509 29.12 -9.61 -0.66
C LYS A 509 27.71 -10.11 -0.32
N ARG A 510 26.85 -10.25 -1.34
CA ARG A 510 25.48 -10.75 -1.18
C ARG A 510 25.34 -12.22 -1.54
N ASP A 511 25.80 -12.60 -2.72
CA ASP A 511 25.81 -13.99 -3.15
C ASP A 511 27.00 -14.71 -2.51
N LEU A 512 26.74 -15.89 -1.97
CA LEU A 512 27.58 -16.60 -1.02
C LEU A 512 27.73 -18.05 -1.48
N ILE A 513 28.96 -18.52 -1.64
CA ILE A 513 29.27 -19.93 -1.92
C ILE A 513 29.74 -20.52 -0.60
N MET A 514 29.16 -21.65 -0.20
CA MET A 514 29.51 -22.33 1.05
C MET A 514 29.84 -23.78 0.77
N GLU A 515 30.92 -24.21 1.41
CA GLU A 515 31.48 -25.56 1.38
C GLU A 515 31.23 -26.17 2.77
N VAL A 516 30.34 -27.17 2.85
CA VAL A 516 29.89 -27.79 4.11
C VAL A 516 30.16 -29.29 4.05
N SER A 517 30.66 -29.89 5.14
CA SER A 517 30.86 -31.34 5.20
C SER A 517 29.53 -32.08 5.03
N CYS A 518 29.49 -33.11 4.18
CA CYS A 518 28.31 -33.96 3.97
C CYS A 518 28.05 -34.94 5.15
N GLN A 519 28.84 -34.85 6.23
CA GLN A 519 28.65 -35.64 7.44
C GLN A 519 27.26 -35.40 8.06
N ASP A 520 26.61 -36.49 8.50
CA ASP A 520 25.31 -36.50 9.20
C ASP A 520 24.15 -35.83 8.43
N PHE A 521 24.32 -35.57 7.13
CA PHE A 521 23.26 -35.10 6.25
C PHE A 521 22.40 -36.25 5.73
N MET A 522 21.09 -36.03 5.76
CA MET A 522 20.04 -36.91 5.30
C MET A 522 19.35 -36.35 4.05
N GLN A 523 18.88 -37.25 3.18
CA GLN A 523 17.92 -36.95 2.12
C GLN A 523 16.52 -36.75 2.74
N THR A 524 15.69 -35.94 2.09
CA THR A 524 14.31 -35.64 2.57
C THR A 524 13.22 -36.12 1.62
N GLY A 525 13.54 -36.36 0.34
CA GLY A 525 12.55 -36.54 -0.72
C GLY A 525 11.87 -35.24 -1.19
N ILE A 526 12.31 -34.06 -0.74
CA ILE A 526 11.67 -32.77 -1.02
C ILE A 526 12.61 -31.83 -1.81
N TRP A 527 12.10 -31.16 -2.83
CA TRP A 527 12.82 -30.13 -3.60
C TRP A 527 12.34 -28.71 -3.26
N SER A 528 13.06 -27.70 -3.75
CA SER A 528 12.77 -26.27 -3.51
C SER A 528 11.38 -25.80 -3.99
N ASP A 529 10.69 -26.55 -4.84
CA ASP A 529 9.35 -26.23 -5.36
C ASP A 529 8.28 -26.27 -4.25
N VAL A 530 8.30 -27.30 -3.41
CA VAL A 530 7.41 -27.43 -2.24
C VAL A 530 7.63 -26.25 -1.29
N VAL A 531 8.89 -25.93 -0.99
CA VAL A 531 9.28 -24.83 -0.08
C VAL A 531 8.71 -23.49 -0.52
N GLN A 532 8.73 -23.19 -1.82
CA GLN A 532 8.18 -21.93 -2.33
C GLN A 532 6.65 -21.86 -2.23
N HIS A 533 5.96 -22.98 -2.49
CA HIS A 533 4.51 -23.06 -2.30
C HIS A 533 4.13 -22.92 -0.81
N CYS A 534 4.87 -23.53 0.12
CA CYS A 534 4.68 -23.35 1.57
C CYS A 534 4.73 -21.86 1.95
N LEU A 535 5.74 -21.13 1.48
CA LEU A 535 5.94 -19.72 1.83
C LEU A 535 4.96 -18.74 1.16
N ILE A 536 4.13 -19.18 0.22
CA ILE A 536 2.99 -18.39 -0.32
C ILE A 536 1.70 -18.80 0.40
N LEU A 537 1.52 -20.09 0.69
CA LEU A 537 0.42 -20.62 1.50
C LEU A 537 0.29 -19.90 2.85
N LEU A 538 1.40 -19.59 3.55
CA LEU A 538 1.36 -18.83 4.81
C LEU A 538 0.70 -17.44 4.68
N VAL A 539 0.86 -16.76 3.54
CA VAL A 539 0.22 -15.46 3.28
C VAL A 539 -1.29 -15.66 3.12
N LEU A 540 -1.68 -16.64 2.31
CA LEU A 540 -3.08 -17.02 2.06
C LEU A 540 -3.81 -17.44 3.35
N LEU A 541 -3.20 -18.24 4.22
CA LEU A 541 -3.83 -18.65 5.48
C LEU A 541 -4.15 -17.45 6.37
N ASN A 542 -3.22 -16.49 6.49
CA ASN A 542 -3.45 -15.29 7.28
C ASN A 542 -4.42 -14.30 6.61
N HIS A 543 -4.52 -14.29 5.27
CA HIS A 543 -5.57 -13.59 4.51
C HIS A 543 -6.97 -14.11 4.86
N ILE A 544 -7.16 -15.44 4.83
CA ILE A 544 -8.45 -16.09 5.16
C ILE A 544 -8.85 -15.82 6.61
N ARG A 545 -7.90 -15.87 7.57
CA ARG A 545 -8.15 -15.55 8.98
C ARG A 545 -8.53 -14.08 9.19
N PHE A 546 -7.81 -13.17 8.52
CA PHE A 546 -8.10 -11.75 8.59
C PHE A 546 -9.53 -11.45 8.10
N HIS A 547 -9.92 -11.97 6.94
CA HIS A 547 -11.29 -11.80 6.42
C HIS A 547 -12.37 -12.47 7.28
N ARG A 548 -12.07 -13.58 7.97
CA ARG A 548 -12.97 -14.13 9.01
C ARG A 548 -13.17 -13.15 10.18
N CYS A 549 -12.12 -12.46 10.62
CA CYS A 549 -12.21 -11.42 11.66
C CYS A 549 -13.00 -10.19 11.18
N LEU A 550 -12.83 -9.79 9.91
CA LEU A 550 -13.58 -8.66 9.33
C LEU A 550 -15.10 -8.88 9.33
N ARG A 551 -15.60 -10.13 9.34
CA ARG A 551 -17.03 -10.42 9.57
C ARG A 551 -17.48 -10.00 10.98
N VAL A 552 -16.68 -10.28 12.00
CA VAL A 552 -16.97 -9.90 13.40
C VAL A 552 -16.86 -8.38 13.58
N PHE A 553 -15.94 -7.73 12.87
CA PHE A 553 -15.90 -6.26 12.81
C PHE A 553 -17.18 -5.68 12.19
N GLN A 554 -17.66 -6.22 11.07
CA GLN A 554 -18.90 -5.82 10.41
C GLN A 554 -20.13 -5.99 11.33
N GLN A 555 -20.18 -7.07 12.11
CA GLN A 555 -21.20 -7.24 13.16
C GLN A 555 -21.08 -6.19 14.28
N ARG A 556 -19.87 -5.77 14.67
CA ARG A 556 -19.62 -4.76 15.71
C ARG A 556 -20.07 -3.35 15.30
N ILE A 557 -19.93 -3.00 14.01
CA ILE A 557 -20.32 -1.70 13.45
C ILE A 557 -21.78 -1.64 12.97
N ASP A 558 -22.49 -2.77 12.97
CA ASP A 558 -23.87 -2.89 12.46
C ASP A 558 -23.98 -2.48 10.98
N TYR A 559 -23.02 -2.94 10.16
CA TYR A 559 -22.94 -2.71 8.73
C TYR A 559 -22.11 -3.80 8.02
N SER A 560 -22.64 -4.35 6.93
CA SER A 560 -21.91 -5.25 6.03
C SER A 560 -21.52 -4.49 4.78
N PHE A 561 -20.24 -4.54 4.42
CA PHE A 561 -19.75 -3.93 3.19
C PHE A 561 -20.20 -4.74 1.97
N ARG A 562 -20.43 -4.06 0.85
CA ARG A 562 -20.60 -4.68 -0.48
C ARG A 562 -19.27 -5.18 -1.01
N ARG A 563 -18.18 -4.40 -0.81
CA ARG A 563 -16.83 -4.70 -1.31
C ARG A 563 -15.81 -4.93 -0.19
N PRO A 564 -15.57 -6.16 0.28
CA PRO A 564 -14.66 -6.42 1.40
C PRO A 564 -13.19 -6.05 1.14
N SER A 565 -12.74 -5.93 -0.11
CA SER A 565 -11.40 -5.37 -0.42
C SER A 565 -11.24 -3.91 0.01
N LEU A 566 -12.33 -3.12 0.05
CA LEU A 566 -12.30 -1.75 0.55
C LEU A 566 -12.09 -1.72 2.07
N LEU A 567 -12.71 -2.65 2.79
CA LEU A 567 -12.54 -2.81 4.23
C LEU A 567 -11.13 -3.30 4.57
N GLU A 568 -10.58 -4.26 3.82
CA GLU A 568 -9.17 -4.64 3.92
C GLU A 568 -8.25 -3.44 3.71
N LEU A 569 -8.46 -2.66 2.65
CA LEU A 569 -7.67 -1.45 2.36
C LEU A 569 -7.74 -0.43 3.50
N ALA A 570 -8.91 -0.20 4.12
CA ALA A 570 -9.06 0.74 5.24
C ALA A 570 -8.19 0.36 6.46
N PHE A 571 -7.96 -0.92 6.68
CA PHE A 571 -7.13 -1.45 7.78
C PHE A 571 -5.62 -1.51 7.47
N THR A 572 -5.17 -1.24 6.24
CA THR A 572 -3.75 -1.29 5.86
C THR A 572 -2.96 -0.04 6.28
N HIS A 573 -2.18 -0.15 7.36
CA HIS A 573 -1.28 0.94 7.76
C HIS A 573 -0.05 1.06 6.83
N PRO A 574 0.45 2.27 6.50
CA PRO A 574 1.59 2.48 5.58
C PRO A 574 2.91 1.77 5.93
N SER A 575 3.09 1.32 7.17
CA SER A 575 4.24 0.51 7.60
C SER A 575 4.11 -0.98 7.26
N TYR A 576 2.89 -1.46 6.98
CA TYR A 576 2.58 -2.86 6.72
C TYR A 576 3.06 -3.32 5.34
N ARG A 577 3.39 -4.62 5.25
CA ARG A 577 3.71 -5.32 3.99
C ARG A 577 3.23 -6.76 4.09
N ALA A 578 2.36 -7.16 3.18
CA ALA A 578 1.80 -8.52 3.13
C ALA A 578 2.83 -9.60 2.74
N ASP A 579 4.02 -9.20 2.25
CA ASP A 579 5.05 -10.01 1.58
C ASP A 579 5.41 -11.37 2.23
N SER A 580 5.18 -11.54 3.55
CA SER A 580 5.68 -12.66 4.36
C SER A 580 4.60 -13.50 5.05
N GLY A 581 3.43 -12.95 5.37
CA GLY A 581 2.40 -13.63 6.18
C GLY A 581 2.75 -13.79 7.66
N THR A 582 3.93 -14.35 7.98
CA THR A 582 4.47 -14.49 9.34
C THR A 582 5.77 -13.69 9.52
N ASN A 583 6.63 -14.08 10.48
CA ASN A 583 7.92 -13.46 10.75
C ASN A 583 8.76 -13.32 9.45
N ALA A 584 8.97 -12.08 9.03
CA ALA A 584 9.58 -11.75 7.74
C ALA A 584 11.05 -12.17 7.62
N ASP A 585 11.73 -12.44 8.74
CA ASP A 585 13.09 -12.99 8.75
C ASP A 585 13.08 -14.51 8.61
N HIS A 586 12.14 -15.22 9.26
CA HIS A 586 11.98 -16.68 9.08
C HIS A 586 11.76 -17.03 7.60
N VAL A 587 10.83 -16.35 6.95
CA VAL A 587 10.54 -16.51 5.51
C VAL A 587 11.78 -16.21 4.65
N ARG A 588 12.57 -15.20 5.02
CA ARG A 588 13.75 -14.77 4.25
C ARG A 588 14.94 -15.72 4.42
N ASN A 589 15.14 -16.24 5.63
CA ASN A 589 16.15 -17.25 5.93
C ASN A 589 15.84 -18.53 5.15
N VAL A 590 14.59 -19.03 5.21
CA VAL A 590 14.17 -20.21 4.43
C VAL A 590 14.30 -20.00 2.92
N LEU A 591 13.96 -18.81 2.39
CA LEU A 591 14.17 -18.50 0.97
C LEU A 591 15.65 -18.51 0.55
N ASN A 592 16.56 -18.08 1.42
CA ASN A 592 18.00 -18.12 1.14
C ASN A 592 18.56 -19.55 1.22
N ASN A 593 18.14 -20.32 2.24
CA ASN A 593 18.68 -21.64 2.56
C ASN A 593 18.11 -22.77 1.68
N CYS A 594 16.81 -22.71 1.36
CA CYS A 594 16.07 -23.79 0.71
C CYS A 594 15.26 -23.38 -0.55
N GLY A 595 15.11 -22.09 -0.84
CA GLY A 595 14.43 -21.61 -2.06
C GLY A 595 15.23 -21.85 -3.36
N LEU A 596 14.70 -21.46 -4.52
CA LEU A 596 15.38 -21.65 -5.81
C LEU A 596 16.66 -20.80 -5.98
N ARG A 597 17.70 -21.42 -6.56
CA ARG A 597 18.99 -20.77 -6.89
C ARG A 597 18.85 -19.66 -7.93
N GLN A 598 18.19 -19.96 -9.05
CA GLN A 598 17.92 -19.01 -10.13
C GLN A 598 16.48 -18.51 -10.01
N LEU A 599 16.32 -17.19 -9.98
CA LEU A 599 15.04 -16.50 -9.81
C LEU A 599 14.88 -15.46 -10.92
N GLU A 600 13.74 -15.49 -11.58
CA GLU A 600 13.29 -14.45 -12.49
C GLU A 600 12.79 -13.26 -11.67
N PHE A 601 13.37 -12.09 -11.87
CA PHE A 601 12.92 -10.86 -11.20
C PHE A 601 12.05 -10.04 -12.13
N GLY A 602 10.87 -9.66 -11.65
CA GLY A 602 9.99 -8.74 -12.36
C GLY A 602 10.66 -7.38 -12.57
N SER A 603 10.20 -6.66 -13.59
CA SER A 603 10.73 -5.34 -13.93
C SER A 603 10.51 -4.36 -12.78
N LYS A 604 11.59 -3.73 -12.30
CA LYS A 604 11.56 -2.69 -11.25
C LYS A 604 10.78 -1.41 -11.63
N ARG A 605 10.10 -1.41 -12.78
CA ARG A 605 9.21 -0.35 -13.27
C ARG A 605 7.74 -0.51 -12.84
N THR A 606 7.30 -1.69 -12.36
CA THR A 606 5.90 -1.88 -11.91
C THR A 606 5.60 -1.06 -10.65
N ASN A 607 6.30 -1.31 -9.54
CA ASN A 607 6.02 -0.69 -8.23
C ASN A 607 7.01 0.41 -7.72
N PRO A 608 7.69 1.23 -8.55
CA PRO A 608 8.49 2.35 -8.04
C PRO A 608 7.67 3.59 -7.68
N TRP A 609 6.43 3.72 -8.19
CA TRP A 609 5.61 4.93 -8.05
C TRP A 609 4.94 5.00 -6.67
N ASN A 610 4.20 3.95 -6.29
CA ASN A 610 3.42 3.88 -5.05
C ASN A 610 4.24 4.10 -3.75
N SER A 611 5.58 3.96 -3.81
CA SER A 611 6.47 4.15 -2.66
C SER A 611 7.31 5.45 -2.72
N ARG A 612 7.26 6.22 -3.83
CA ARG A 612 8.15 7.39 -4.06
C ARG A 612 7.53 8.74 -3.72
N LYS A 613 7.00 8.88 -2.51
CA LYS A 613 6.47 10.14 -1.95
C LYS A 613 7.43 11.36 -1.96
N ARG A 614 8.73 11.18 -2.26
CA ARG A 614 9.80 12.13 -1.87
C ARG A 614 10.70 12.59 -3.02
N GLY A 615 10.41 13.79 -3.53
CA GLY A 615 11.31 14.62 -4.33
C GLY A 615 10.59 15.41 -5.43
N VAL A 616 11.03 16.65 -5.68
CA VAL A 616 10.39 17.61 -6.62
C VAL A 616 10.10 17.00 -7.99
N SER A 617 11.06 16.27 -8.59
CA SER A 617 10.86 15.58 -9.88
C SER A 617 9.75 14.52 -9.89
N CYS A 618 9.39 13.94 -8.74
CA CYS A 618 8.30 12.96 -8.64
C CYS A 618 6.97 13.68 -8.42
N LEU A 619 6.98 14.73 -7.59
CA LEU A 619 5.83 15.59 -7.35
C LEU A 619 5.38 16.29 -8.65
N VAL A 620 6.30 16.91 -9.40
CA VAL A 620 6.01 17.55 -10.69
C VAL A 620 5.54 16.54 -11.74
N ASP A 621 6.08 15.32 -11.77
CA ASP A 621 5.62 14.27 -12.70
C ASP A 621 4.18 13.86 -12.40
N VAL A 622 3.86 13.52 -11.15
CA VAL A 622 2.50 13.09 -10.75
C VAL A 622 1.50 14.24 -10.87
N MET A 623 1.82 15.43 -10.35
CA MET A 623 0.95 16.63 -10.44
C MET A 623 0.82 17.20 -11.86
N SER A 624 1.52 16.65 -12.86
CA SER A 624 1.33 16.96 -14.28
C SER A 624 0.41 15.97 -15.02
N ARG A 625 -0.05 14.92 -14.34
CA ARG A 625 -1.03 13.97 -14.89
C ARG A 625 -2.44 14.52 -14.68
N MET A 626 -3.22 14.58 -15.76
CA MET A 626 -4.64 14.87 -15.69
C MET A 626 -5.40 13.73 -15.01
N GLY A 627 -6.57 14.03 -14.45
CA GLY A 627 -7.47 13.01 -13.89
C GLY A 627 -8.07 12.11 -14.97
N GLU A 628 -8.49 10.91 -14.58
CA GLU A 628 -9.15 9.96 -15.47
C GLU A 628 -10.65 10.28 -15.58
N LYS A 629 -11.23 10.23 -16.79
CA LYS A 629 -12.67 10.52 -17.00
C LYS A 629 -13.58 9.53 -16.26
N LYS A 630 -13.18 8.26 -16.14
CA LYS A 630 -13.87 7.23 -15.34
C LYS A 630 -13.16 7.05 -13.99
N SER A 631 -13.92 6.76 -12.94
CA SER A 631 -13.37 6.27 -11.67
C SER A 631 -12.74 4.88 -11.86
N ARG A 632 -11.65 4.60 -11.15
CA ARG A 632 -10.96 3.30 -11.15
C ARG A 632 -10.38 3.01 -9.76
N ALA A 633 -10.29 1.74 -9.38
CA ALA A 633 -9.53 1.34 -8.19
C ALA A 633 -8.07 1.86 -8.23
N SER A 634 -7.61 2.46 -7.13
CA SER A 634 -6.26 3.00 -6.99
C SER A 634 -5.20 1.90 -6.80
N SER A 635 -4.04 2.05 -7.45
CA SER A 635 -2.90 1.11 -7.29
C SER A 635 -2.24 1.17 -5.89
N THR A 636 -2.54 2.19 -5.09
CA THR A 636 -2.00 2.37 -3.73
C THR A 636 -2.57 1.34 -2.74
N VAL A 637 -1.68 0.67 -2.01
CA VAL A 637 -1.97 -0.45 -1.09
C VAL A 637 -2.18 0.03 0.37
N ASN A 638 -2.29 1.35 0.60
CA ASN A 638 -2.34 1.95 1.93
C ASN A 638 -3.66 2.71 2.14
N ASN A 639 -4.13 2.78 3.38
CA ASN A 639 -5.35 3.47 3.77
C ASN A 639 -5.33 5.02 3.66
N GLU A 640 -4.17 5.64 3.42
CA GLU A 640 -3.97 7.11 3.39
C GLU A 640 -4.91 7.88 2.43
N ARG A 641 -5.34 7.28 1.32
CA ARG A 641 -6.33 7.92 0.42
C ARG A 641 -7.74 7.92 1.04
N LEU A 642 -8.06 6.89 1.82
CA LEU A 642 -9.33 6.77 2.55
C LEU A 642 -9.33 7.67 3.78
N GLU A 643 -8.19 7.82 4.47
CA GLU A 643 -7.97 8.80 5.54
C GLU A 643 -8.32 10.23 5.06
N TYR A 644 -7.74 10.66 3.93
CA TYR A 644 -8.01 11.94 3.28
C TYR A 644 -9.51 12.18 2.92
N LEU A 645 -10.27 11.11 2.66
CA LEU A 645 -11.72 11.19 2.44
C LEU A 645 -12.49 11.20 3.77
N GLY A 646 -12.07 10.37 4.72
CA GLY A 646 -12.65 10.23 6.05
C GLY A 646 -12.57 11.51 6.87
N ASP A 647 -11.44 12.21 6.83
CA ASP A 647 -11.24 13.58 7.35
C ASP A 647 -12.41 14.50 6.96
N ALA A 648 -12.60 14.68 5.65
CA ALA A 648 -13.66 15.53 5.11
C ALA A 648 -15.07 15.03 5.44
N VAL A 649 -15.29 13.71 5.53
CA VAL A 649 -16.58 13.12 5.95
C VAL A 649 -16.88 13.41 7.42
N ILE A 650 -15.90 13.28 8.33
CA ILE A 650 -16.09 13.58 9.76
C ILE A 650 -16.28 15.09 9.97
N GLU A 651 -15.48 15.95 9.32
CA GLU A 651 -15.69 17.41 9.38
C GLU A 651 -17.07 17.82 8.85
N PHE A 652 -17.54 17.22 7.75
CA PHE A 652 -18.88 17.45 7.20
C PHE A 652 -20.00 17.01 8.14
N LEU A 653 -19.95 15.77 8.66
CA LEU A 653 -20.96 15.24 9.57
C LEU A 653 -21.03 16.03 10.88
N THR A 654 -19.88 16.34 11.48
CA THR A 654 -19.83 17.15 12.71
C THR A 654 -20.33 18.58 12.47
N THR A 655 -19.98 19.20 11.34
CA THR A 655 -20.47 20.54 10.98
C THR A 655 -21.99 20.58 10.80
N ILE A 656 -22.57 19.59 10.11
CA ILE A 656 -24.02 19.48 9.90
C ILE A 656 -24.77 19.36 11.23
N HIS A 657 -24.36 18.43 12.09
CA HIS A 657 -25.04 18.21 13.37
C HIS A 657 -24.90 19.42 14.29
N LEU A 658 -23.72 20.04 14.37
CA LEU A 658 -23.55 21.29 15.12
C LEU A 658 -24.39 22.45 14.54
N PHE A 659 -24.53 22.54 13.22
CA PHE A 659 -25.35 23.57 12.56
C PHE A 659 -26.86 23.41 12.82
N TYR A 660 -27.39 22.19 12.82
CA TYR A 660 -28.82 21.97 13.08
C TYR A 660 -29.18 21.92 14.57
N ILE A 661 -28.35 21.28 15.42
CA ILE A 661 -28.62 21.16 16.87
C ILE A 661 -28.54 22.52 17.58
N PHE A 662 -27.69 23.45 17.13
CA PHE A 662 -27.47 24.75 17.79
C PHE A 662 -27.82 25.95 16.88
N PRO A 663 -29.11 26.20 16.59
CA PRO A 663 -29.55 27.26 15.66
C PRO A 663 -29.11 28.67 16.07
N ASP A 664 -28.99 28.93 17.38
CA ASP A 664 -28.69 30.25 17.94
C ASP A 664 -27.19 30.54 18.12
N LEU A 665 -26.31 29.53 17.98
CA LEU A 665 -24.86 29.72 18.16
C LEU A 665 -24.18 30.24 16.89
N GLU A 666 -23.28 31.21 17.06
CA GLU A 666 -22.45 31.77 16.00
C GLU A 666 -21.25 30.86 15.63
N GLU A 667 -20.71 31.08 14.43
CA GLU A 667 -19.50 30.44 13.87
C GLU A 667 -18.37 30.29 14.92
N GLY A 668 -18.05 31.36 15.64
CA GLY A 668 -16.98 31.40 16.64
C GLY A 668 -17.18 30.49 17.87
N ALA A 669 -18.41 30.01 18.11
CA ALA A 669 -18.71 29.00 19.12
C ALA A 669 -18.79 27.59 18.51
N LEU A 670 -19.27 27.47 17.27
CA LEU A 670 -19.40 26.18 16.57
C LEU A 670 -18.03 25.58 16.16
N ALA A 671 -17.10 26.41 15.68
CA ALA A 671 -15.79 25.94 15.22
C ALA A 671 -14.92 25.29 16.33
N PRO A 672 -14.86 25.83 17.58
CA PRO A 672 -14.24 25.12 18.70
C PRO A 672 -14.85 23.74 18.99
N TYR A 673 -16.18 23.58 18.88
CA TYR A 673 -16.82 22.26 19.04
C TYR A 673 -16.42 21.30 17.92
N ARG A 674 -16.41 21.75 16.65
CA ARG A 674 -15.92 20.94 15.51
C ARG A 674 -14.50 20.46 15.77
N THR A 675 -13.58 21.38 16.07
CA THR A 675 -12.16 21.05 16.33
C THR A 675 -11.99 20.06 17.49
N LEU A 676 -12.77 20.19 18.57
CA LEU A 676 -12.70 19.26 19.71
C LEU A 676 -13.21 17.85 19.36
N MET A 677 -14.24 17.75 18.52
CA MET A 677 -14.80 16.48 18.07
C MET A 677 -13.90 15.75 17.08
N VAL A 678 -13.27 16.50 16.16
CA VAL A 678 -12.40 15.98 15.08
C VAL A 678 -10.96 15.73 15.56
N GLN A 679 -10.55 16.27 16.71
CA GLN A 679 -9.18 16.11 17.23
C GLN A 679 -8.74 14.63 17.28
N ASN A 680 -7.57 14.29 16.72
CA ASN A 680 -7.10 12.89 16.64
C ASN A 680 -7.01 12.21 18.02
N SER A 681 -6.78 12.96 19.11
CA SER A 681 -6.78 12.43 20.49
C SER A 681 -8.17 12.03 21.01
N HIS A 682 -9.24 12.55 20.40
CA HIS A 682 -10.61 12.10 20.60
C HIS A 682 -10.98 10.97 19.63
N LEU A 683 -10.66 11.09 18.34
CA LEU A 683 -10.90 10.03 17.35
C LEU A 683 -10.19 8.72 17.72
N SER A 684 -8.97 8.78 18.27
CA SER A 684 -8.24 7.63 18.82
C SER A 684 -8.98 6.93 19.97
N LYS A 685 -9.75 7.67 20.79
CA LYS A 685 -10.60 7.09 21.84
C LYS A 685 -11.88 6.46 21.27
N LEU A 686 -12.42 7.02 20.18
CA LEU A 686 -13.54 6.40 19.45
C LEU A 686 -13.08 5.12 18.74
N ALA A 687 -11.89 5.15 18.11
CA ALA A 687 -11.22 3.98 17.55
C ALA A 687 -11.02 2.85 18.58
N ALA A 688 -10.65 3.19 19.82
CA ALA A 688 -10.52 2.22 20.90
C ALA A 688 -11.88 1.63 21.34
N LYS A 689 -12.97 2.41 21.36
CA LYS A 689 -14.35 1.89 21.59
C LYS A 689 -14.82 0.97 20.46
N MET A 690 -14.46 1.29 19.22
CA MET A 690 -14.69 0.49 18.02
C MET A 690 -13.77 -0.74 17.96
N GLY A 691 -12.71 -0.78 18.78
CA GLY A 691 -11.74 -1.85 18.90
C GLY A 691 -10.75 -1.95 17.72
N LEU A 692 -10.39 -0.83 17.08
CA LEU A 692 -9.50 -0.85 15.92
C LEU A 692 -8.08 -1.35 16.26
N ASP A 693 -7.67 -1.28 17.53
CA ASP A 693 -6.44 -1.88 18.07
C ASP A 693 -6.40 -3.42 17.92
N GLU A 694 -7.57 -4.06 17.77
CA GLU A 694 -7.70 -5.51 17.59
C GLU A 694 -7.61 -5.94 16.11
N PHE A 695 -7.97 -5.04 15.17
CA PHE A 695 -8.12 -5.34 13.73
C PHE A 695 -7.09 -4.66 12.80
N MET A 696 -6.39 -3.62 13.24
CA MET A 696 -5.46 -2.87 12.37
C MET A 696 -4.22 -3.68 11.95
N LEU A 697 -3.92 -3.68 10.64
CA LEU A 697 -2.71 -4.29 10.08
C LEU A 697 -1.50 -3.36 10.30
N PHE A 698 -0.96 -3.36 11.52
CA PHE A 698 0.13 -2.46 11.93
C PHE A 698 1.47 -3.21 12.11
N ALA A 699 2.52 -2.79 11.38
CA ALA A 699 3.84 -3.41 11.46
C ALA A 699 4.63 -2.97 12.70
N HIS A 700 5.01 -3.95 13.53
CA HIS A 700 5.70 -3.72 14.80
C HIS A 700 7.21 -3.52 14.59
N GLY A 701 7.59 -2.37 14.04
CA GLY A 701 8.99 -1.96 13.88
C GLY A 701 9.62 -1.45 15.19
N PRO A 702 10.96 -1.41 15.30
CA PRO A 702 11.65 -0.97 16.53
C PRO A 702 11.28 0.46 16.94
N ASP A 703 10.96 1.32 15.97
CA ASP A 703 10.62 2.74 16.15
C ASP A 703 9.11 3.02 16.01
N LEU A 704 8.27 1.97 16.03
CA LEU A 704 6.81 2.04 15.84
C LEU A 704 6.03 1.40 17.00
N CYS A 705 6.69 0.96 18.07
CA CYS A 705 6.07 0.23 19.19
C CYS A 705 5.60 1.15 20.35
N PHE A 706 5.52 2.46 20.16
CA PHE A 706 5.11 3.41 21.20
C PHE A 706 3.59 3.65 21.20
N GLU A 707 3.03 4.00 22.35
CA GLU A 707 1.59 4.27 22.47
C GLU A 707 1.15 5.52 21.70
N GLU A 708 2.01 6.51 21.52
CA GLU A 708 1.69 7.74 20.78
C GLU A 708 1.51 7.44 19.29
N ASP A 709 2.48 6.74 18.66
CA ASP A 709 2.37 6.28 17.27
C ASP A 709 1.13 5.43 17.04
N MET A 710 0.83 4.51 17.97
CA MET A 710 -0.36 3.65 17.91
C MET A 710 -1.65 4.47 18.01
N ARG A 711 -1.72 5.44 18.93
CA ARG A 711 -2.89 6.32 19.09
C ARG A 711 -3.13 7.17 17.85
N HIS A 712 -2.07 7.68 17.21
CA HIS A 712 -2.16 8.38 15.93
C HIS A 712 -2.65 7.44 14.82
N ALA A 713 -2.00 6.29 14.62
CA ALA A 713 -2.42 5.30 13.61
C ALA A 713 -3.88 4.85 13.78
N MET A 714 -4.39 4.74 15.01
CA MET A 714 -5.79 4.43 15.30
C MET A 714 -6.76 5.55 14.92
N ALA A 715 -6.39 6.83 15.00
CA ALA A 715 -7.22 7.95 14.54
C ALA A 715 -7.31 7.96 13.01
N ASN A 716 -6.16 7.90 12.33
CA ASN A 716 -6.04 7.79 10.88
C ASN A 716 -6.82 6.56 10.33
N ALA A 717 -6.80 5.43 11.04
CA ALA A 717 -7.58 4.25 10.68
C ALA A 717 -9.10 4.43 10.90
N PHE A 718 -9.53 5.20 11.91
CA PHE A 718 -10.95 5.53 12.14
C PHE A 718 -11.49 6.45 11.04
N GLU A 719 -10.71 7.46 10.66
CA GLU A 719 -10.95 8.31 9.48
C GLU A 719 -11.08 7.43 8.23
N ALA A 720 -10.08 6.59 7.94
CA ALA A 720 -10.07 5.71 6.77
C ALA A 720 -11.26 4.72 6.71
N ILE A 721 -11.72 4.20 7.85
CA ILE A 721 -12.88 3.32 7.90
C ILE A 721 -14.18 4.09 7.66
N LEU A 722 -14.34 5.31 8.17
CA LEU A 722 -15.52 6.14 7.85
C LEU A 722 -15.51 6.61 6.39
N GLY A 723 -14.34 6.90 5.81
CA GLY A 723 -14.18 7.12 4.37
C GLY A 723 -14.54 5.89 3.53
N ALA A 724 -14.22 4.68 4.01
CA ALA A 724 -14.64 3.43 3.38
C ALA A 724 -16.15 3.18 3.49
N VAL A 725 -16.76 3.41 4.66
CA VAL A 725 -18.22 3.29 4.85
C VAL A 725 -18.96 4.30 3.95
N TYR A 726 -18.44 5.53 3.81
CA TYR A 726 -18.98 6.54 2.91
C TYR A 726 -18.98 6.07 1.44
N LEU A 727 -17.90 5.46 0.96
CA LEU A 727 -17.76 4.96 -0.42
C LEU A 727 -18.54 3.66 -0.74
N ASP A 728 -19.16 3.01 0.25
CA ASP A 728 -19.85 1.72 0.09
C ASP A 728 -21.35 1.80 0.48
N GLY A 729 -21.68 2.68 1.44
CA GLY A 729 -23.03 2.91 1.95
C GLY A 729 -23.53 4.36 1.93
N GLY A 730 -22.68 5.34 1.58
CA GLY A 730 -23.03 6.75 1.52
C GLY A 730 -23.16 7.47 2.87
N VAL A 731 -23.48 8.77 2.80
CA VAL A 731 -23.56 9.71 3.95
C VAL A 731 -24.35 9.14 5.13
N HIS A 732 -25.56 8.64 4.88
CA HIS A 732 -26.48 8.20 5.94
C HIS A 732 -25.97 6.98 6.72
N VAL A 733 -25.18 6.10 6.08
CA VAL A 733 -24.55 4.96 6.77
C VAL A 733 -23.34 5.43 7.57
N ALA A 734 -22.53 6.34 7.01
CA ALA A 734 -21.40 6.93 7.74
C ALA A 734 -21.86 7.67 9.00
N ASP A 735 -22.95 8.45 8.94
CA ASP A 735 -23.54 9.11 10.10
C ASP A 735 -24.07 8.12 11.15
N ARG A 736 -24.81 7.08 10.71
CA ARG A 736 -25.30 6.02 11.61
C ARG A 736 -24.16 5.35 12.39
N VAL A 737 -23.06 5.03 11.71
CA VAL A 737 -21.88 4.41 12.32
C VAL A 737 -21.18 5.40 13.25
N PHE A 738 -20.90 6.62 12.80
CA PHE A 738 -20.21 7.65 13.60
C PHE A 738 -20.99 8.02 14.87
N GLY A 739 -22.27 8.37 14.74
CA GLY A 739 -23.14 8.75 15.86
C GLY A 739 -23.26 7.65 16.93
N ARG A 740 -23.30 6.37 16.53
CA ARG A 740 -23.38 5.22 17.44
C ARG A 740 -22.15 5.06 18.34
N PHE A 741 -20.94 5.34 17.82
CA PHE A 741 -19.70 5.28 18.61
C PHE A 741 -19.43 6.57 19.41
N LEU A 742 -19.88 7.71 18.89
CA LEU A 742 -19.81 9.01 19.54
C LEU A 742 -20.73 9.06 20.78
N PHE A 743 -22.01 8.72 20.61
CA PHE A 743 -23.04 8.69 21.65
C PHE A 743 -23.68 7.28 21.76
N PRO A 744 -23.03 6.32 22.45
CA PRO A 744 -23.61 5.00 22.70
C PRO A 744 -24.99 5.09 23.39
N PRO A 745 -25.97 4.25 23.00
CA PRO A 745 -27.33 4.30 23.54
C PRO A 745 -27.41 4.02 25.04
N ASP A 746 -26.41 3.32 25.58
CA ASP A 746 -26.29 2.99 27.01
C ASP A 746 -25.71 4.14 27.84
N TRP A 747 -25.01 5.11 27.22
CA TRP A 747 -24.45 6.28 27.93
C TRP A 747 -25.51 7.37 28.09
N ASN A 748 -26.08 7.88 27.00
CA ASN A 748 -27.08 8.94 27.08
C ASN A 748 -28.10 8.88 25.95
N LYS A 749 -29.28 8.30 26.26
CA LYS A 749 -30.40 8.15 25.33
C LYS A 749 -30.95 9.48 24.80
N ALA A 750 -30.84 10.58 25.55
CA ALA A 750 -31.28 11.89 25.09
C ALA A 750 -30.33 12.47 24.03
N LEU A 751 -29.01 12.41 24.25
CA LEU A 751 -28.01 12.86 23.26
C LEU A 751 -28.03 11.99 22.00
N HIS A 752 -28.13 10.66 22.16
CA HIS A 752 -28.33 9.73 21.05
C HIS A 752 -29.60 10.06 20.26
N TRP A 753 -30.72 10.38 20.92
CA TRP A 753 -31.95 10.76 20.23
C TRP A 753 -31.80 12.09 19.46
N VAL A 754 -31.22 13.12 20.07
CA VAL A 754 -30.99 14.43 19.44
C VAL A 754 -30.07 14.33 18.22
N TRP A 755 -28.99 13.53 18.29
CA TRP A 755 -28.09 13.34 17.13
C TRP A 755 -28.81 12.73 15.92
N PHE A 756 -29.67 11.74 16.12
CA PHE A 756 -30.39 11.10 15.01
C PHE A 756 -31.71 11.79 14.62
N HIS A 757 -32.11 12.85 15.32
CA HIS A 757 -33.29 13.66 15.00
C HIS A 757 -32.97 15.17 15.06
N PRO A 758 -32.01 15.66 14.26
CA PRO A 758 -31.68 17.08 14.22
C PRO A 758 -32.89 17.90 13.73
N PRO A 759 -33.18 19.07 14.34
CA PRO A 759 -34.31 19.89 13.94
C PRO A 759 -34.03 20.60 12.59
N ARG A 760 -35.07 20.84 11.78
CA ARG A 760 -34.95 21.62 10.54
C ARG A 760 -34.43 23.04 10.80
N HIS A 761 -33.87 23.71 9.79
CA HIS A 761 -33.42 25.10 9.95
C HIS A 761 -34.61 26.02 10.33
N PRO A 762 -34.47 27.01 11.23
CA PRO A 762 -35.60 27.83 11.71
C PRO A 762 -36.47 28.46 10.61
N LEU A 763 -35.86 28.94 9.51
CA LEU A 763 -36.59 29.48 8.35
C LEU A 763 -37.52 28.46 7.67
N GLN A 764 -37.20 27.17 7.75
CA GLN A 764 -38.00 26.05 7.24
C GLN A 764 -39.01 25.52 8.30
N GLN A 765 -38.80 25.84 9.59
CA GLN A 765 -39.78 25.54 10.64
C GLN A 765 -40.96 26.52 10.59
N GLU A 766 -40.69 27.81 10.28
CA GLU A 766 -41.74 28.83 10.13
C GLU A 766 -42.67 28.57 8.94
N TYR A 767 -42.16 28.00 7.83
CA TYR A 767 -42.94 27.72 6.62
C TYR A 767 -42.59 26.34 6.03
N PRO A 768 -43.10 25.23 6.59
CA PRO A 768 -42.69 23.87 6.20
C PRO A 768 -42.96 23.46 4.74
N ASP A 769 -43.91 24.14 4.08
CA ASP A 769 -44.31 23.93 2.68
C ASP A 769 -43.64 24.92 1.70
N GLY A 770 -42.70 25.74 2.17
CA GLY A 770 -41.99 26.77 1.39
C GLY A 770 -42.52 28.19 1.58
N ASP A 771 -41.64 29.17 1.38
CA ASP A 771 -41.85 30.58 1.75
C ASP A 771 -42.18 31.50 0.56
N ARG A 772 -42.30 30.96 -0.66
CA ARG A 772 -42.43 31.71 -1.92
C ARG A 772 -43.58 32.72 -1.97
N HIS A 773 -44.62 32.54 -1.17
CA HIS A 773 -45.74 33.49 -1.06
C HIS A 773 -45.29 34.88 -0.57
N LEU A 774 -44.16 34.97 0.13
CA LEU A 774 -43.57 36.22 0.61
C LEU A 774 -42.91 37.06 -0.51
N ILE A 775 -42.63 36.47 -1.68
CA ILE A 775 -41.97 37.17 -2.81
C ILE A 775 -42.82 38.36 -3.27
N HIS A 776 -44.15 38.21 -3.31
CA HIS A 776 -45.05 39.32 -3.68
C HIS A 776 -45.08 40.46 -2.65
N GLN A 777 -44.68 40.19 -1.40
CA GLN A 777 -44.73 41.14 -0.29
C GLN A 777 -43.39 41.87 -0.07
N CYS A 778 -42.28 41.32 -0.55
CA CYS A 778 -40.94 41.85 -0.30
C CYS A 778 -40.17 42.09 -1.61
N PRO A 779 -39.90 43.36 -2.02
CA PRO A 779 -39.19 43.66 -3.27
C PRO A 779 -37.75 43.13 -3.26
N THR A 780 -37.15 42.95 -2.08
CA THR A 780 -35.84 42.32 -1.91
C THR A 780 -35.83 40.86 -2.38
N LEU A 781 -36.92 40.10 -2.15
CA LEU A 781 -37.03 38.71 -2.61
C LEU A 781 -37.30 38.63 -4.12
N GLN A 782 -37.95 39.64 -4.70
CA GLN A 782 -38.18 39.73 -6.16
C GLN A 782 -36.85 39.83 -6.91
N LYS A 783 -35.90 40.61 -6.40
CA LYS A 783 -34.54 40.67 -6.95
C LYS A 783 -33.79 39.33 -6.84
N LEU A 784 -34.03 38.55 -5.78
CA LEU A 784 -33.42 37.22 -5.65
C LEU A 784 -34.00 36.20 -6.64
N THR A 785 -35.24 36.38 -7.10
CA THR A 785 -35.84 35.51 -8.14
C THR A 785 -35.18 35.70 -9.51
N GLU A 786 -34.56 36.85 -9.79
CA GLU A 786 -33.71 37.06 -10.98
C GLU A 786 -32.43 36.21 -10.90
N PHE A 787 -31.85 36.06 -9.71
CA PHE A 787 -30.67 35.24 -9.47
C PHE A 787 -30.98 33.73 -9.56
N GLU A 788 -32.15 33.29 -9.07
CA GLU A 788 -32.64 31.92 -9.29
C GLU A 788 -32.71 31.57 -10.78
N GLN A 789 -33.26 32.49 -11.60
CA GLN A 789 -33.39 32.30 -13.04
C GLN A 789 -32.04 32.24 -13.75
N ARG A 790 -31.05 33.03 -13.30
CA ARG A 790 -29.67 33.03 -13.85
C ARG A 790 -28.91 31.75 -13.53
N ILE A 791 -29.07 31.19 -12.33
CA ILE A 791 -28.42 29.92 -11.94
C ILE A 791 -29.20 28.69 -12.44
N GLY A 792 -30.50 28.83 -12.74
CA GLY A 792 -31.36 27.73 -13.14
C GLY A 792 -31.83 26.84 -11.97
N VAL A 793 -31.53 27.23 -10.73
CA VAL A 793 -31.97 26.52 -9.51
C VAL A 793 -33.05 27.32 -8.81
N ARG A 794 -34.16 26.64 -8.51
CA ARG A 794 -35.38 27.20 -7.93
C ARG A 794 -35.54 26.72 -6.48
N PHE A 795 -35.26 27.59 -5.51
CA PHE A 795 -35.34 27.28 -4.07
C PHE A 795 -36.80 27.02 -3.63
N ASN A 796 -36.98 26.13 -2.66
CA ASN A 796 -38.22 25.98 -1.90
C ASN A 796 -38.37 27.10 -0.85
N HIS A 797 -37.25 27.48 -0.21
CA HIS A 797 -37.20 28.55 0.80
C HIS A 797 -36.24 29.68 0.38
N ILE A 798 -36.76 30.69 -0.32
CA ILE A 798 -35.96 31.82 -0.83
C ILE A 798 -35.35 32.67 0.30
N ARG A 799 -35.84 32.56 1.54
CA ARG A 799 -35.21 33.18 2.73
C ARG A 799 -33.86 32.56 3.09
N LEU A 800 -33.57 31.31 2.70
CA LEU A 800 -32.22 30.73 2.85
C LEU A 800 -31.22 31.45 1.94
N LEU A 801 -31.58 31.65 0.68
CA LEU A 801 -30.81 32.46 -0.28
C LEU A 801 -30.65 33.91 0.21
N ALA A 802 -31.72 34.52 0.71
CA ALA A 802 -31.67 35.86 1.32
C ALA A 802 -30.70 35.93 2.52
N ARG A 803 -30.69 34.89 3.37
CA ARG A 803 -29.76 34.77 4.51
C ARG A 803 -28.31 34.60 4.05
N ALA A 804 -28.04 33.82 3.02
CA ALA A 804 -26.70 33.65 2.45
C ALA A 804 -26.10 34.97 1.96
N PHE A 805 -26.92 35.85 1.38
CA PHE A 805 -26.51 37.17 0.89
C PHE A 805 -26.66 38.30 1.92
N THR A 806 -26.96 37.97 3.19
CA THR A 806 -26.99 38.92 4.31
C THR A 806 -25.65 38.90 5.04
N ARG A 807 -24.79 39.88 4.75
CA ARG A 807 -23.44 39.99 5.32
C ARG A 807 -23.44 40.39 6.80
N LYS A 808 -22.30 40.14 7.48
CA LYS A 808 -22.01 40.46 8.90
C LYS A 808 -22.24 41.95 9.30
N CYS A 809 -22.44 42.87 8.35
CA CYS A 809 -22.78 44.28 8.59
C CYS A 809 -24.29 44.57 8.72
N VAL A 810 -25.16 43.60 8.40
CA VAL A 810 -26.61 43.67 8.65
C VAL A 810 -26.89 43.01 9.99
N GLY A 811 -27.58 43.74 10.87
CA GLY A 811 -28.02 43.22 12.17
C GLY A 811 -29.18 42.21 12.04
N TYR A 812 -29.78 41.83 13.18
CA TYR A 812 -30.93 40.95 13.19
C TYR A 812 -32.10 41.53 12.38
N ASN A 813 -32.71 40.71 11.53
CA ASN A 813 -33.82 41.07 10.65
C ASN A 813 -34.81 39.89 10.58
N PHE A 814 -36.10 40.15 10.74
CA PHE A 814 -37.17 39.14 10.67
C PHE A 814 -37.20 38.36 9.34
N LEU A 815 -36.73 38.96 8.24
CA LEU A 815 -36.67 38.28 6.94
C LEU A 815 -35.69 37.08 6.93
N THR A 816 -34.53 37.21 7.58
CA THR A 816 -33.41 36.25 7.46
C THR A 816 -32.98 35.62 8.78
N LEU A 817 -33.47 36.15 9.90
CA LEU A 817 -33.13 35.75 11.28
C LEU A 817 -31.62 35.83 11.57
N GLY A 818 -30.97 36.88 11.05
CA GLY A 818 -29.53 37.12 11.16
C GLY A 818 -28.78 37.04 9.82
N HIS A 819 -27.47 36.81 9.91
CA HIS A 819 -26.50 36.89 8.81
C HIS A 819 -25.90 35.53 8.40
N ASN A 820 -25.11 35.55 7.33
CA ASN A 820 -24.59 34.40 6.60
C ASN A 820 -23.50 33.54 7.30
N GLN A 821 -22.88 33.97 8.40
CA GLN A 821 -21.75 33.25 9.06
C GLN A 821 -21.97 31.75 9.30
N ARG A 822 -23.19 31.35 9.70
CA ARG A 822 -23.51 29.94 9.96
C ARG A 822 -23.59 29.11 8.67
N LEU A 823 -23.87 29.76 7.53
CA LEU A 823 -23.88 29.15 6.20
C LEU A 823 -22.48 29.18 5.55
N GLU A 824 -21.65 30.19 5.83
CA GLU A 824 -20.20 30.21 5.52
C GLU A 824 -19.54 28.95 6.11
N PHE A 825 -19.69 28.74 7.42
CA PHE A 825 -19.19 27.56 8.15
C PHE A 825 -19.68 26.20 7.59
N LEU A 826 -20.95 26.11 7.18
CA LEU A 826 -21.52 24.89 6.61
C LEU A 826 -21.03 24.66 5.16
N GLY A 827 -20.99 25.73 4.36
CA GLY A 827 -20.59 25.70 2.96
C GLY A 827 -19.12 25.36 2.74
N ASP A 828 -18.23 25.82 3.62
CA ASP A 828 -16.82 25.40 3.71
C ASP A 828 -16.71 23.87 3.74
N SER A 829 -17.38 23.22 4.69
CA SER A 829 -17.33 21.76 4.85
C SER A 829 -18.06 20.99 3.74
N VAL A 830 -19.13 21.54 3.15
CA VAL A 830 -19.77 20.99 1.93
C VAL A 830 -18.78 21.03 0.75
N LEU A 831 -18.14 22.19 0.53
CA LEU A 831 -17.18 22.40 -0.56
C LEU A 831 -15.94 21.50 -0.41
N GLN A 832 -15.46 21.34 0.83
CA GLN A 832 -14.36 20.45 1.17
C GLN A 832 -14.70 18.99 0.85
N LEU A 833 -15.85 18.46 1.33
CA LEU A 833 -16.26 17.08 1.07
C LEU A 833 -16.41 16.80 -0.43
N VAL A 834 -17.21 17.60 -1.13
CA VAL A 834 -17.48 17.42 -2.57
C VAL A 834 -16.18 17.48 -3.40
N THR A 835 -15.28 18.40 -3.06
CA THR A 835 -13.97 18.50 -3.74
C THR A 835 -13.07 17.31 -3.41
N THR A 836 -13.03 16.88 -2.15
CA THR A 836 -12.24 15.72 -1.71
C THR A 836 -12.74 14.43 -2.39
N GLU A 837 -14.05 14.23 -2.49
CA GLU A 837 -14.64 13.06 -3.15
C GLU A 837 -14.31 13.03 -4.65
N TYR A 838 -14.50 14.14 -5.37
CA TYR A 838 -14.16 14.21 -6.80
C TYR A 838 -12.66 13.93 -7.03
N LEU A 839 -11.78 14.54 -6.24
CA LEU A 839 -10.34 14.31 -6.33
C LEU A 839 -9.99 12.84 -5.99
N TYR A 840 -10.67 12.23 -5.01
CA TYR A 840 -10.48 10.82 -4.68
C TYR A 840 -10.89 9.89 -5.84
N LYS A 841 -12.06 10.12 -6.46
CA LYS A 841 -12.61 9.30 -7.56
C LYS A 841 -11.80 9.45 -8.86
N HIS A 842 -11.44 10.68 -9.26
CA HIS A 842 -10.83 10.95 -10.58
C HIS A 842 -9.30 10.98 -10.60
N PHE A 843 -8.60 10.97 -9.45
CA PHE A 843 -7.15 10.92 -9.38
C PHE A 843 -6.65 9.67 -8.60
N PRO A 844 -6.90 8.45 -9.11
CA PRO A 844 -6.58 7.19 -8.42
C PRO A 844 -5.06 6.99 -8.17
N ASP A 845 -4.21 7.54 -9.03
CA ASP A 845 -2.74 7.49 -8.90
C ASP A 845 -2.16 8.48 -7.87
N HIS A 846 -2.99 9.40 -7.33
CA HIS A 846 -2.53 10.45 -6.42
C HIS A 846 -2.68 10.03 -4.96
N GLN A 847 -1.63 10.29 -4.17
CA GLN A 847 -1.60 10.06 -2.71
C GLN A 847 -2.17 11.27 -1.96
N GLU A 848 -2.55 11.09 -0.69
CA GLU A 848 -3.05 12.15 0.23
C GLU A 848 -2.40 13.52 -0.06
N GLY A 849 -1.09 13.66 0.16
CA GLY A 849 -0.43 14.97 0.06
C GLY A 849 -0.40 15.58 -1.35
N HIS A 850 -0.72 14.81 -2.40
CA HIS A 850 -0.97 15.35 -3.73
C HIS A 850 -2.43 15.81 -3.88
N LEU A 851 -3.39 15.03 -3.37
CA LEU A 851 -4.81 15.39 -3.34
C LEU A 851 -5.05 16.65 -2.48
N SER A 852 -4.45 16.71 -1.29
CA SER A 852 -4.46 17.87 -0.38
C SER A 852 -3.90 19.14 -1.03
N LEU A 853 -2.85 19.02 -1.86
CA LEU A 853 -2.32 20.13 -2.66
C LEU A 853 -3.30 20.55 -3.76
N LEU A 854 -3.90 19.61 -4.49
CA LEU A 854 -4.93 19.93 -5.51
C LEU A 854 -6.15 20.61 -4.88
N ARG A 855 -6.66 20.08 -3.74
CA ARG A 855 -7.77 20.67 -2.96
C ARG A 855 -7.49 22.12 -2.58
N SER A 856 -6.34 22.37 -1.94
CA SER A 856 -5.93 23.72 -1.50
C SER A 856 -5.69 24.71 -2.66
N SER A 857 -5.38 24.19 -3.85
CA SER A 857 -5.13 25.00 -5.06
C SER A 857 -6.41 25.35 -5.81
N LEU A 858 -7.40 24.46 -5.74
CA LEU A 858 -8.73 24.64 -6.32
C LEU A 858 -9.63 25.47 -5.40
N VAL A 859 -9.79 25.04 -4.16
CA VAL A 859 -10.58 25.70 -3.10
C VAL A 859 -9.68 26.65 -2.33
N ASN A 860 -9.78 27.93 -2.68
CA ASN A 860 -9.21 29.04 -1.91
C ASN A 860 -9.96 30.33 -2.22
N ASN A 861 -9.80 31.35 -1.36
CA ASN A 861 -10.53 32.62 -1.45
C ASN A 861 -10.32 33.35 -2.78
N ARG A 862 -9.22 33.09 -3.53
CA ARG A 862 -9.02 33.70 -4.84
C ARG A 862 -9.86 33.03 -5.92
N THR A 863 -9.88 31.70 -5.99
CA THR A 863 -10.74 30.97 -6.94
C THR A 863 -12.20 31.27 -6.67
N GLN A 864 -12.61 31.23 -5.39
CA GLN A 864 -13.98 31.55 -4.99
C GLN A 864 -14.36 33.01 -5.27
N ALA A 865 -13.48 33.98 -5.04
CA ALA A 865 -13.76 35.38 -5.36
C ALA A 865 -13.98 35.61 -6.86
N VAL A 866 -13.25 34.90 -7.72
CA VAL A 866 -13.50 34.95 -9.18
C VAL A 866 -14.84 34.29 -9.52
N ILE A 867 -15.18 33.14 -8.92
CA ILE A 867 -16.51 32.52 -9.08
C ILE A 867 -17.64 33.45 -8.59
N CYS A 868 -17.43 34.20 -7.51
CA CYS A 868 -18.37 35.19 -6.98
C CYS A 868 -18.64 36.33 -7.97
N ASP A 869 -17.60 36.76 -8.70
CA ASP A 869 -17.69 37.80 -9.72
C ASP A 869 -18.29 37.26 -11.03
N ASP A 870 -17.87 36.08 -11.48
CA ASP A 870 -18.40 35.38 -12.66
C ASP A 870 -19.91 35.04 -12.52
N LEU A 871 -20.41 34.87 -11.29
CA LEU A 871 -21.84 34.67 -10.97
C LEU A 871 -22.60 35.97 -10.66
N GLU A 872 -21.95 37.13 -10.74
CA GLU A 872 -22.50 38.45 -10.37
C GLU A 872 -23.12 38.55 -8.96
N ILE A 873 -22.78 37.66 -8.01
CA ILE A 873 -23.31 37.65 -6.64
C ILE A 873 -23.25 39.05 -5.95
N PRO A 874 -22.20 39.90 -6.15
CA PRO A 874 -22.17 41.26 -5.60
C PRO A 874 -23.41 42.11 -5.90
N ASN A 875 -24.08 41.89 -7.04
CA ASN A 875 -25.29 42.61 -7.43
C ASN A 875 -26.51 42.24 -6.57
N PHE A 876 -26.50 41.09 -5.89
CA PHE A 876 -27.64 40.53 -5.16
C PHE A 876 -27.50 40.59 -3.62
N ILE A 877 -26.41 41.21 -3.11
CA ILE A 877 -26.14 41.34 -1.67
C ILE A 877 -27.19 42.22 -0.98
N LEU A 878 -27.66 41.77 0.19
CA LEU A 878 -28.58 42.54 1.01
C LEU A 878 -27.78 43.53 1.88
N GLN A 879 -27.95 44.83 1.60
CA GLN A 879 -27.28 45.92 2.31
C GLN A 879 -28.28 46.90 2.95
N PRO A 880 -27.95 47.57 4.07
CA PRO A 880 -28.83 48.57 4.67
C PRO A 880 -29.00 49.79 3.76
N PRO A 881 -30.18 50.48 3.73
CA PRO A 881 -30.43 51.65 2.87
C PRO A 881 -29.50 52.87 3.08
N ALA A 882 -28.67 52.86 4.13
CA ALA A 882 -27.62 53.84 4.36
C ALA A 882 -26.37 53.60 3.50
N PHE A 883 -26.03 52.35 3.18
CA PHE A 883 -24.86 52.00 2.36
C PHE A 883 -25.09 52.30 0.88
N LEU A 884 -26.33 52.15 0.40
CA LEU A 884 -26.76 52.49 -0.97
C LEU A 884 -26.65 53.99 -1.34
N ARG A 885 -26.21 54.85 -0.40
CA ARG A 885 -26.04 56.30 -0.61
C ARG A 885 -24.57 56.72 -0.81
N ASN A 886 -23.64 55.80 -0.56
CA ASN A 886 -22.22 55.99 -0.82
C ASN A 886 -21.83 55.22 -2.09
N GLU A 887 -20.64 55.47 -2.63
CA GLU A 887 -20.11 54.67 -3.74
C GLU A 887 -20.07 53.17 -3.38
N PRO A 888 -20.31 52.26 -4.35
CA PRO A 888 -20.37 50.83 -4.09
C PRO A 888 -19.02 50.31 -3.58
N GLN A 889 -18.96 50.03 -2.28
CA GLN A 889 -17.73 49.59 -1.63
C GLN A 889 -17.27 48.25 -2.20
N GLU A 890 -16.10 48.24 -2.86
CA GLU A 890 -15.52 47.03 -3.43
C GLU A 890 -15.35 45.94 -2.35
N LEU A 891 -15.92 44.76 -2.61
CA LEU A 891 -15.87 43.64 -1.68
C LEU A 891 -14.46 43.03 -1.66
N ARG A 892 -13.90 42.80 -0.47
CA ARG A 892 -12.58 42.18 -0.35
C ARG A 892 -12.66 40.73 -0.80
N MET A 893 -11.54 40.18 -1.24
CA MET A 893 -11.43 38.78 -1.67
C MET A 893 -11.96 37.77 -0.64
N LYS A 894 -11.81 38.00 0.68
CA LYS A 894 -12.50 37.17 1.68
C LYS A 894 -14.02 37.38 1.61
N ASP A 895 -14.56 38.59 1.69
CA ASP A 895 -16.02 38.82 1.65
C ASP A 895 -16.73 38.17 0.45
N LYS A 896 -16.05 38.05 -0.71
CA LYS A 896 -16.55 37.35 -1.90
C LYS A 896 -16.52 35.82 -1.77
N ALA A 897 -15.51 35.27 -1.09
CA ALA A 897 -15.39 33.85 -0.77
C ALA A 897 -16.54 33.41 0.19
N ASP A 898 -16.71 34.16 1.28
CA ASP A 898 -17.72 33.93 2.33
C ASP A 898 -19.15 33.86 1.76
N LEU A 899 -19.41 34.59 0.66
CA LEU A 899 -20.69 34.61 -0.05
C LEU A 899 -20.91 33.38 -0.93
N VAL A 900 -19.85 32.83 -1.55
CA VAL A 900 -19.93 31.60 -2.34
C VAL A 900 -20.08 30.38 -1.43
N GLU A 901 -19.34 30.35 -0.32
CA GLU A 901 -19.50 29.34 0.73
C GLU A 901 -20.91 29.42 1.35
N ALA A 902 -21.36 30.61 1.76
CA ALA A 902 -22.73 30.76 2.29
C ALA A 902 -23.84 30.43 1.29
N PHE A 903 -23.65 30.70 -0.01
CA PHE A 903 -24.57 30.27 -1.06
C PHE A 903 -24.62 28.74 -1.16
N LEU A 904 -23.47 28.06 -1.17
CA LEU A 904 -23.41 26.60 -1.20
C LEU A 904 -24.02 25.97 0.05
N GLY A 905 -23.83 26.58 1.21
CA GLY A 905 -24.49 26.19 2.47
C GLY A 905 -26.01 26.34 2.40
N ALA A 906 -26.54 27.41 1.81
CA ALA A 906 -27.98 27.57 1.58
C ALA A 906 -28.54 26.56 0.57
N LEU A 907 -27.80 26.29 -0.53
CA LEU A 907 -28.15 25.29 -1.54
C LEU A 907 -28.26 23.89 -0.93
N PHE A 908 -27.31 23.52 -0.06
CA PHE A 908 -27.34 22.25 0.68
C PHE A 908 -28.52 22.13 1.65
N VAL A 909 -28.86 23.21 2.37
CA VAL A 909 -29.96 23.20 3.36
C VAL A 909 -31.35 23.12 2.70
N ASP A 910 -31.50 23.60 1.46
CA ASP A 910 -32.79 23.62 0.75
C ASP A 910 -33.01 22.47 -0.25
N HIS A 911 -31.91 21.85 -0.72
CA HIS A 911 -31.92 20.75 -1.67
C HIS A 911 -31.12 19.53 -1.15
N SER A 912 -29.99 19.21 -1.76
CA SER A 912 -29.17 18.03 -1.45
C SER A 912 -27.71 18.23 -1.87
N LEU A 913 -26.83 17.30 -1.49
CA LEU A 913 -25.44 17.27 -1.94
C LEU A 913 -25.29 17.22 -3.46
N ASP A 914 -26.25 16.65 -4.18
CA ASP A 914 -26.18 16.46 -5.64
C ASP A 914 -26.16 17.82 -6.38
N TYR A 915 -26.95 18.78 -5.90
CA TYR A 915 -26.95 20.16 -6.40
C TYR A 915 -25.63 20.87 -6.07
N CYS A 916 -25.05 20.62 -4.89
CA CYS A 916 -23.73 21.13 -4.51
C CYS A 916 -22.62 20.50 -5.38
N ALA A 917 -22.71 19.20 -5.67
CA ALA A 917 -21.79 18.48 -6.55
C ALA A 917 -21.86 19.00 -7.99
N ALA A 918 -23.06 19.23 -8.52
CA ALA A 918 -23.25 19.87 -9.83
C ALA A 918 -22.64 21.29 -9.85
N PHE A 919 -22.92 22.13 -8.84
CA PHE A 919 -22.35 23.48 -8.74
C PHE A 919 -20.82 23.46 -8.72
N VAL A 920 -20.20 22.57 -7.94
CA VAL A 920 -18.73 22.40 -7.95
C VAL A 920 -18.23 21.89 -9.30
N ARG A 921 -18.93 20.92 -9.92
CA ARG A 921 -18.62 20.32 -11.24
C ARG A 921 -18.57 21.36 -12.35
N TYR A 922 -19.44 22.38 -12.33
CA TYR A 922 -19.45 23.45 -13.33
C TYR A 922 -18.58 24.67 -12.95
N CYS A 923 -18.63 25.16 -11.71
CA CYS A 923 -17.98 26.43 -11.35
C CYS A 923 -16.49 26.31 -10.97
N PHE A 924 -16.07 25.18 -10.38
CA PHE A 924 -14.70 24.96 -9.91
C PHE A 924 -13.89 24.06 -10.84
N LEU A 925 -14.41 22.86 -11.16
CA LEU A 925 -13.61 21.80 -11.80
C LEU A 925 -13.00 22.15 -13.18
N PRO A 926 -13.62 22.94 -14.07
CA PRO A 926 -12.99 23.33 -15.33
C PRO A 926 -11.67 24.10 -15.12
N ARG A 927 -11.57 24.86 -14.02
CA ARG A 927 -10.36 25.63 -13.64
C ARG A 927 -9.22 24.74 -13.17
N LEU A 928 -9.50 23.50 -12.73
CA LEU A 928 -8.48 22.53 -12.30
C LEU A 928 -7.51 22.18 -13.44
N LYS A 929 -8.03 22.03 -14.68
CA LYS A 929 -7.22 21.81 -15.89
C LYS A 929 -6.20 22.94 -16.09
N GLN A 930 -6.66 24.19 -16.03
CA GLN A 930 -5.80 25.38 -16.10
C GLN A 930 -4.77 25.42 -14.97
N PHE A 931 -5.15 25.09 -13.73
CA PHE A 931 -4.22 25.11 -12.59
C PHE A 931 -3.12 24.04 -12.67
N ILE A 932 -3.42 22.88 -13.28
CA ILE A 932 -2.43 21.83 -13.58
C ILE A 932 -1.48 22.29 -14.69
N GLU A 933 -2.01 22.78 -15.82
CA GLU A 933 -1.23 23.25 -16.98
C GLU A 933 -0.31 24.43 -16.63
N GLU A 934 -0.80 25.40 -15.84
CA GLU A 934 -0.02 26.54 -15.34
C GLU A 934 0.87 26.21 -14.12
N GLN A 935 0.86 24.97 -13.61
CA GLN A 935 1.56 24.53 -12.39
C GLN A 935 1.28 25.42 -11.15
N ARG A 936 0.07 25.97 -11.01
CA ARG A 936 -0.29 26.90 -9.92
C ARG A 936 -0.48 26.23 -8.55
N TRP A 937 -0.20 24.93 -8.43
CA TRP A 937 -0.42 24.12 -7.23
C TRP A 937 0.62 24.31 -6.10
N CYS A 938 1.64 25.13 -6.32
CA CYS A 938 2.63 25.49 -5.32
C CYS A 938 2.85 27.00 -5.33
N ASP A 939 2.90 27.64 -4.16
CA ASP A 939 3.13 29.08 -4.10
C ASP A 939 4.59 29.43 -4.50
N PRO A 940 4.86 30.62 -5.06
CA PRO A 940 6.20 30.95 -5.56
C PRO A 940 7.32 30.91 -4.50
N LYS A 941 7.02 31.16 -3.22
CA LYS A 941 7.99 31.14 -2.12
C LYS A 941 8.34 29.69 -1.77
N SER A 942 7.36 28.79 -1.67
CA SER A 942 7.58 27.35 -1.52
C SER A 942 8.23 26.71 -2.74
N GLN A 943 7.87 27.14 -3.95
CA GLN A 943 8.49 26.65 -5.20
C GLN A 943 9.97 27.04 -5.28
N LEU A 944 10.32 28.30 -4.94
CA LEU A 944 11.72 28.74 -4.84
C LEU A 944 12.46 27.99 -3.73
N GLN A 945 11.84 27.78 -2.57
CA GLN A 945 12.40 26.97 -1.49
C GLN A 945 12.71 25.54 -1.95
N GLN A 946 11.76 24.85 -2.60
CA GLN A 946 11.99 23.50 -3.15
C GLN A 946 13.16 23.47 -4.15
N CYS A 947 13.28 24.50 -4.98
CA CYS A 947 14.41 24.66 -5.91
C CYS A 947 15.76 24.90 -5.21
N CYS A 948 15.82 25.81 -4.23
CA CYS A 948 17.00 26.01 -3.37
C CYS A 948 17.40 24.71 -2.64
N LEU A 949 16.41 23.98 -2.10
CA LEU A 949 16.60 22.68 -1.44
C LEU A 949 17.05 21.56 -2.39
N ALA A 950 16.86 21.70 -3.70
CA ALA A 950 17.42 20.80 -4.72
C ALA A 950 18.90 21.11 -5.00
N LEU A 951 19.32 22.39 -4.92
CA LEU A 951 20.70 22.86 -5.12
C LEU A 951 21.59 22.75 -3.87
N ARG A 952 21.18 22.00 -2.83
CA ARG A 952 21.94 21.79 -1.57
C ARG A 952 23.40 21.43 -1.83
N ASN A 953 24.31 22.11 -1.14
CA ASN A 953 25.75 21.84 -1.23
C ASN A 953 26.09 20.37 -0.88
N PRO A 954 27.11 19.76 -1.53
CA PRO A 954 27.50 18.37 -1.25
C PRO A 954 28.07 18.17 0.16
N SER A 955 28.75 19.19 0.69
CA SER A 955 29.68 19.15 1.84
C SER A 955 29.07 18.84 3.21
N GLY A 956 27.75 18.66 3.30
CA GLY A 956 27.11 18.10 4.50
C GLY A 956 26.62 19.11 5.55
N GLY A 957 26.84 20.41 5.36
CA GLY A 957 26.17 21.44 6.16
C GLY A 957 24.66 21.53 5.87
N ASP A 958 23.98 22.34 6.68
CA ASP A 958 22.55 22.61 6.57
C ASP A 958 22.12 23.15 5.19
N PRO A 959 20.86 22.94 4.78
CA PRO A 959 20.38 23.44 3.52
C PRO A 959 20.35 24.97 3.50
N ASP A 960 21.04 25.57 2.52
CA ASP A 960 20.88 26.98 2.18
C ASP A 960 19.38 27.27 1.93
N MET A 961 18.79 28.17 2.70
CA MET A 961 17.39 28.58 2.56
C MET A 961 17.30 29.98 1.94
N PRO A 962 16.26 30.29 1.12
CA PRO A 962 16.05 31.64 0.62
C PRO A 962 15.61 32.57 1.76
N VAL A 963 16.44 33.56 2.08
CA VAL A 963 16.20 34.54 3.14
C VAL A 963 15.55 35.78 2.55
N TYR A 964 14.35 36.13 3.03
CA TYR A 964 13.62 37.32 2.63
C TYR A 964 13.94 38.46 3.60
N LYS A 965 14.23 39.65 3.05
CA LYS A 965 14.48 40.88 3.84
C LYS A 965 13.67 42.03 3.26
N VAL A 966 12.96 42.76 4.13
CA VAL A 966 12.34 44.04 3.75
C VAL A 966 13.47 45.04 3.48
N VAL A 967 13.43 45.68 2.31
CA VAL A 967 14.41 46.67 1.85
C VAL A 967 13.93 48.08 2.18
N CYS A 968 12.65 48.36 1.93
CA CYS A 968 11.97 49.57 2.36
C CYS A 968 10.46 49.33 2.51
N VAL A 969 9.80 50.26 3.20
CA VAL A 969 8.35 50.34 3.34
C VAL A 969 7.96 51.77 3.00
N GLU A 970 7.15 51.93 1.95
CA GLU A 970 6.78 53.21 1.37
C GLU A 970 5.25 53.42 1.47
N GLY A 971 4.79 54.68 1.49
CA GLY A 971 3.36 55.02 1.58
C GLY A 971 2.76 55.07 3.01
N PRO A 972 1.53 55.58 3.15
CA PRO A 972 0.88 55.81 4.45
C PRO A 972 0.37 54.50 5.06
N THR A 973 0.10 54.51 6.37
CA THR A 973 -0.22 53.31 7.17
C THR A 973 -1.29 52.38 6.58
N ASN A 974 -2.29 52.91 5.89
CA ASN A 974 -3.41 52.13 5.37
C ASN A 974 -3.17 51.56 3.95
N THR A 975 -2.14 52.03 3.23
CA THR A 975 -1.82 51.62 1.85
C THR A 975 -0.31 51.41 1.63
N ARG A 976 0.39 50.93 2.66
CA ARG A 976 1.84 50.67 2.61
C ARG A 976 2.22 49.73 1.46
N VAL A 977 3.30 50.06 0.76
CA VAL A 977 3.98 49.18 -0.19
C VAL A 977 5.26 48.66 0.47
N TYR A 978 5.36 47.35 0.59
CA TYR A 978 6.53 46.66 1.11
C TYR A 978 7.40 46.21 -0.06
N ARG A 979 8.66 46.67 -0.11
CA ARG A 979 9.66 46.17 -1.08
C ARG A 979 10.54 45.14 -0.37
N VAL A 980 10.51 43.91 -0.84
CA VAL A 980 11.25 42.77 -0.26
C VAL A 980 12.28 42.25 -1.25
N ALA A 981 13.48 41.95 -0.76
CA ALA A 981 14.53 41.25 -1.50
C ALA A 981 14.67 39.81 -1.01
N VAL A 982 14.85 38.88 -1.94
CA VAL A 982 15.17 37.48 -1.64
C VAL A 982 16.66 37.21 -1.88
N TYR A 983 17.30 36.65 -0.87
CA TYR A 983 18.73 36.33 -0.84
C TYR A 983 18.95 34.82 -0.77
N PHE A 984 19.97 34.32 -1.47
CA PHE A 984 20.40 32.93 -1.42
C PHE A 984 21.92 32.88 -1.40
N ARG A 985 22.52 32.16 -0.45
CA ARG A 985 23.99 32.13 -0.22
C ARG A 985 24.64 33.51 -0.07
N GLY A 986 23.88 34.50 0.40
CA GLY A 986 24.31 35.90 0.54
C GLY A 986 24.08 36.77 -0.71
N GLU A 987 23.91 36.17 -1.88
CA GLU A 987 23.59 36.90 -3.13
C GLU A 987 22.12 37.31 -3.16
N ARG A 988 21.83 38.53 -3.62
CA ARG A 988 20.44 39.01 -3.82
C ARG A 988 19.95 38.53 -5.19
N LEU A 989 19.04 37.56 -5.21
CA LEU A 989 18.47 37.03 -6.46
C LEU A 989 17.49 38.03 -7.09
N ALA A 990 16.52 38.53 -6.33
CA ALA A 990 15.49 39.41 -6.86
C ALA A 990 14.86 40.32 -5.80
N THR A 991 14.12 41.32 -6.27
CA THR A 991 13.20 42.14 -5.48
C THR A 991 11.75 41.92 -5.93
N GLY A 992 10.81 42.17 -5.04
CA GLY A 992 9.38 42.17 -5.29
C GLY A 992 8.67 43.14 -4.37
N GLU A 993 7.48 43.58 -4.79
CA GLU A 993 6.68 44.60 -4.11
C GLU A 993 5.25 44.10 -3.88
N GLY A 994 4.57 44.63 -2.87
CA GLY A 994 3.18 44.29 -2.57
C GLY A 994 2.64 45.04 -1.33
N HIS A 995 1.33 45.01 -1.15
CA HIS A 995 0.65 45.71 -0.05
C HIS A 995 0.73 44.97 1.30
N SER A 996 1.34 43.78 1.30
CA SER A 996 1.74 43.05 2.50
C SER A 996 3.11 42.41 2.30
N VAL A 997 3.83 42.15 3.40
CA VAL A 997 5.12 41.45 3.37
C VAL A 997 5.00 40.11 2.64
N LYS A 998 3.97 39.30 2.94
CA LYS A 998 3.72 37.99 2.30
C LYS A 998 3.55 38.10 0.77
N GLN A 999 2.84 39.13 0.29
CA GLN A 999 2.67 39.37 -1.15
C GLN A 999 3.99 39.83 -1.81
N ALA A 1000 4.74 40.71 -1.15
CA ALA A 1000 6.04 41.18 -1.62
C ALA A 1000 7.09 40.05 -1.69
N GLU A 1001 7.10 39.15 -0.69
CA GLU A 1001 7.89 37.91 -0.69
C GLU A 1001 7.53 36.99 -1.87
N MET A 1002 6.24 36.72 -2.09
CA MET A 1002 5.77 35.90 -3.21
C MET A 1002 6.16 36.49 -4.56
N ASN A 1003 6.06 37.82 -4.72
CA ASN A 1003 6.50 38.51 -5.93
C ASN A 1003 8.03 38.48 -6.10
N ALA A 1004 8.80 38.63 -5.02
CA ALA A 1004 10.26 38.52 -5.06
C ALA A 1004 10.69 37.10 -5.46
N ALA A 1005 10.02 36.07 -4.92
CA ALA A 1005 10.27 34.68 -5.27
C ALA A 1005 9.92 34.37 -6.73
N LYS A 1006 8.76 34.85 -7.20
CA LYS A 1006 8.32 34.74 -8.61
C LYS A 1006 9.31 35.41 -9.57
N ASN A 1007 9.88 36.56 -9.19
CA ASN A 1007 10.90 37.25 -9.98
C ASN A 1007 12.23 36.49 -10.00
N ALA A 1008 12.67 35.92 -8.86
CA ALA A 1008 13.87 35.08 -8.81
C ALA A 1008 13.73 33.80 -9.65
N LEU A 1009 12.58 33.11 -9.59
CA LEU A 1009 12.29 31.92 -10.40
C LEU A 1009 12.31 32.20 -11.91
N ARG A 1010 11.87 33.40 -12.33
CA ARG A 1010 11.95 33.87 -13.72
C ARG A 1010 13.38 34.21 -14.14
N ALA A 1011 14.08 35.04 -13.36
CA ALA A 1011 15.43 35.50 -13.67
C ALA A 1011 16.45 34.34 -13.71
N TYR A 1012 16.32 33.36 -12.81
CA TYR A 1012 17.25 32.23 -12.67
C TYR A 1012 16.71 30.92 -13.28
N ARG A 1013 15.87 31.00 -14.33
CA ARG A 1013 15.31 29.84 -15.06
C ARG A 1013 16.37 28.81 -15.48
N ALA A 1014 17.59 29.25 -15.82
CA ALA A 1014 18.71 28.38 -16.18
C ALA A 1014 19.34 27.60 -14.99
N LEU A 1015 19.17 28.08 -13.76
CA LEU A 1015 19.61 27.44 -12.51
C LEU A 1015 18.54 26.49 -11.93
N PHE A 1016 17.30 26.59 -12.40
CA PHE A 1016 16.15 25.82 -11.92
C PHE A 1016 15.48 24.95 -13.03
N PRO A 1017 16.23 24.10 -13.76
CA PRO A 1017 15.71 23.37 -14.93
C PRO A 1017 14.67 22.28 -14.62
N GLN A 1018 14.32 22.05 -13.34
CA GLN A 1018 13.28 21.08 -12.93
C GLN A 1018 11.87 21.55 -13.28
N ILE A 1019 11.54 22.81 -12.99
CA ILE A 1019 10.19 23.38 -13.20
C ILE A 1019 9.87 23.44 -14.70
N PHE A 1020 10.84 23.87 -15.49
CA PHE A 1020 10.64 24.28 -16.87
C PHE A 1020 10.88 23.17 -17.91
N ARG A 1021 11.25 21.95 -17.50
CA ARG A 1021 11.59 20.85 -18.43
C ARG A 1021 10.38 20.27 -19.15
N ASN A 1022 9.20 20.29 -18.51
CA ASN A 1022 8.01 19.59 -19.00
C ASN A 1022 7.16 20.40 -19.99
N HIS A 1023 7.40 21.71 -20.17
CA HIS A 1023 6.67 22.50 -21.18
C HIS A 1023 6.94 22.02 -22.63
N ASN A 1024 8.07 21.34 -22.88
CA ASN A 1024 8.43 20.83 -24.21
C ASN A 1024 7.92 19.40 -24.48
N THR A 1025 7.18 18.77 -23.57
CA THR A 1025 6.69 17.38 -23.72
C THR A 1025 5.18 17.27 -23.98
N SER A 1026 4.37 18.30 -23.70
CA SER A 1026 2.91 18.23 -23.87
C SER A 1026 2.42 18.37 -25.32
N THR A 1027 3.31 18.62 -26.28
CA THR A 1027 2.97 18.75 -27.72
C THR A 1027 3.21 17.48 -28.54
N ALA A 1028 3.63 16.37 -27.91
CA ALA A 1028 3.83 15.10 -28.57
C ALA A 1028 2.59 14.18 -28.39
N HIS A 1029 1.77 14.07 -29.43
CA HIS A 1029 0.69 13.07 -29.50
C HIS A 1029 1.26 11.64 -29.34
N PRO A 1030 0.50 10.69 -28.78
CA PRO A 1030 0.94 9.30 -28.68
C PRO A 1030 1.08 8.69 -30.09
N PRO A 1031 2.23 8.07 -30.44
CA PRO A 1031 2.41 7.43 -31.74
C PRO A 1031 1.55 6.17 -31.82
N THR A 1032 0.49 6.22 -32.62
CA THR A 1032 -0.38 5.08 -32.90
C THR A 1032 0.34 4.02 -33.73
N SER A 1033 0.41 2.80 -33.19
CA SER A 1033 0.59 1.52 -33.89
C SER A 1033 1.76 1.32 -34.88
N SER A 1034 2.54 0.27 -34.62
CA SER A 1034 3.20 -0.59 -35.62
C SER A 1034 4.14 0.06 -36.66
N ALA A 1035 5.42 0.20 -36.29
CA ALA A 1035 6.53 0.04 -37.24
C ALA A 1035 7.69 -0.69 -36.55
N SER A 1036 8.13 -1.82 -37.11
CA SER A 1036 9.27 -2.59 -36.60
C SER A 1036 10.57 -2.09 -37.20
N PHE A 1037 11.52 -1.62 -36.38
CA PHE A 1037 12.91 -1.44 -36.79
C PHE A 1037 13.88 -2.02 -35.76
N SER A 1038 14.97 -2.59 -36.25
CA SER A 1038 15.76 -3.59 -35.52
C SER A 1038 17.25 -3.24 -35.42
N SER A 1039 17.81 -3.38 -34.21
CA SER A 1039 19.26 -3.33 -33.91
C SER A 1039 19.91 -1.94 -34.12
N SER A 1040 21.13 -1.66 -33.63
CA SER A 1040 22.17 -2.54 -33.06
C SER A 1040 23.01 -1.81 -31.98
N LEU A 1041 24.07 -2.49 -31.49
CA LEU A 1041 25.14 -2.00 -30.60
C LEU A 1041 24.75 -1.70 -29.13
N SER A 1042 25.53 -2.08 -28.12
CA SER A 1042 26.51 -3.18 -28.01
C SER A 1042 26.81 -3.40 -26.52
N ASN A 1043 26.47 -4.56 -25.97
CA ASN A 1043 26.72 -4.88 -24.56
C ASN A 1043 27.98 -5.78 -24.46
N PRO A 1044 29.05 -5.39 -23.74
CA PRO A 1044 30.26 -6.19 -23.64
C PRO A 1044 30.03 -7.41 -22.73
N ARG A 1045 29.82 -8.59 -23.34
CA ARG A 1045 30.00 -9.87 -22.64
C ARG A 1045 31.49 -10.13 -22.50
N ASN A 1046 31.95 -10.38 -21.28
CA ASN A 1046 33.28 -10.94 -21.04
C ASN A 1046 33.15 -12.45 -20.84
N ASN A 1047 33.95 -13.23 -21.56
CA ASN A 1047 33.87 -14.70 -21.55
C ASN A 1047 34.63 -15.27 -20.35
N ASN A 1048 34.18 -16.44 -19.86
CA ASN A 1048 35.08 -17.50 -19.41
C ASN A 1048 34.31 -18.83 -19.28
N ASP A 1049 34.23 -19.55 -20.39
CA ASP A 1049 33.93 -20.99 -20.43
C ASP A 1049 35.03 -21.66 -21.26
N ASN A 1050 35.83 -22.52 -20.63
CA ASN A 1050 36.95 -23.21 -21.28
C ASN A 1050 36.47 -24.56 -21.81
N GLY A 1051 36.12 -24.63 -23.10
CA GLY A 1051 35.71 -25.87 -23.76
C GLY A 1051 36.86 -26.88 -23.90
N VAL A 1052 36.60 -28.14 -23.55
CA VAL A 1052 37.54 -29.24 -23.82
C VAL A 1052 37.61 -29.54 -25.32
N ARG A 1053 38.84 -29.61 -25.84
CA ARG A 1053 39.17 -29.86 -27.26
C ARG A 1053 38.48 -31.10 -27.84
N LYS A 1054 38.15 -31.06 -29.14
CA LYS A 1054 38.81 -31.95 -30.13
C LYS A 1054 38.60 -31.54 -31.59
N ASN A 1055 39.68 -31.70 -32.36
CA ASN A 1055 39.78 -31.80 -33.83
C ASN A 1055 39.31 -30.59 -34.68
N ARG A 1056 39.76 -30.45 -35.94
CA ARG A 1056 41.10 -30.54 -36.58
C ARG A 1056 40.89 -30.22 -38.07
N ASN A 1057 41.97 -29.85 -38.76
CA ASN A 1057 42.05 -29.52 -40.20
C ASN A 1057 41.39 -28.16 -40.53
N SER A 1058 42.05 -27.11 -41.02
CA SER A 1058 43.12 -26.94 -42.04
C SER A 1058 42.63 -26.92 -43.49
N ILE A 1059 42.77 -25.76 -44.15
CA ILE A 1059 43.41 -25.55 -45.46
C ILE A 1059 43.48 -24.04 -45.75
N CYS A 1060 44.45 -23.61 -46.57
CA CYS A 1060 44.74 -22.22 -46.87
C CYS A 1060 44.05 -21.71 -48.15
N SER A 1061 43.87 -20.40 -48.28
CA SER A 1061 44.14 -19.67 -49.52
C SER A 1061 44.35 -18.17 -49.27
N ASN A 1062 45.23 -17.56 -50.08
CA ASN A 1062 45.57 -16.12 -50.08
C ASN A 1062 44.83 -15.38 -51.22
N SER A 1063 45.19 -14.08 -51.39
CA SER A 1063 44.99 -13.20 -52.57
C SER A 1063 43.75 -12.29 -52.56
N SER A 1064 43.80 -11.02 -53.03
CA SER A 1064 44.96 -10.16 -53.40
C SER A 1064 44.53 -8.71 -53.75
N SER A 1065 45.47 -7.75 -53.64
CA SER A 1065 45.69 -6.60 -54.58
C SER A 1065 44.59 -5.52 -54.77
N CYS A 1066 44.86 -4.24 -55.12
CA CYS A 1066 46.10 -3.47 -55.26
C CYS A 1066 45.82 -1.94 -55.31
N CYS A 1067 46.88 -1.12 -55.14
CA CYS A 1067 47.01 0.32 -55.51
C CYS A 1067 46.07 1.34 -54.80
N ALA A 1068 46.46 2.56 -54.37
CA ALA A 1068 47.45 3.57 -54.81
C ALA A 1068 47.01 4.36 -56.08
N SER A 1069 47.14 5.69 -56.19
CA SER A 1069 47.79 6.72 -55.33
C SER A 1069 47.26 8.15 -55.60
N THR A 1070 47.66 9.14 -54.76
CA THR A 1070 47.83 10.60 -55.08
C THR A 1070 46.60 11.45 -55.53
N SER A 1071 46.47 12.78 -55.28
CA SER A 1071 47.07 13.72 -54.31
C SER A 1071 46.48 15.14 -54.48
N SER A 1072 46.27 15.91 -53.38
CA SER A 1072 46.03 17.40 -53.33
C SER A 1072 44.75 17.93 -54.06
N THR A 1073 44.17 19.10 -53.77
CA THR A 1073 44.55 20.29 -52.95
C THR A 1073 43.30 21.02 -52.40
N GLN A 1074 43.46 21.86 -51.36
CA GLN A 1074 42.73 23.11 -51.00
C GLN A 1074 41.28 23.38 -51.49
N GLY A 1075 40.42 23.93 -50.62
CA GLY A 1075 39.17 24.61 -51.02
C GLY A 1075 38.23 24.97 -49.87
N GLU A 1076 38.06 26.26 -49.59
CA GLU A 1076 37.32 26.84 -48.45
C GLU A 1076 35.78 26.94 -48.61
N VAL A 1077 35.09 26.98 -47.45
CA VAL A 1077 33.92 27.84 -47.11
C VAL A 1077 32.48 27.54 -47.63
N SER A 1078 31.53 27.63 -46.68
CA SER A 1078 30.04 27.71 -46.76
C SER A 1078 29.26 26.54 -47.40
N ASP A 1079 28.06 26.16 -46.91
CA ASP A 1079 27.26 26.64 -45.77
C ASP A 1079 26.97 25.50 -44.75
#